data_AF-A0A831X7Q1-F1
#
_entry.id   AF-A0A831X7Q1-F1
#
_cell.length_a   1.000
_cell.length_b   1.000
_cell.length_c   1.000
_cell.angle_alpha   90.00
_cell.angle_beta   90.00
_cell.angle_gamma   90.00
#
_symmetry.space_group_name_H-M   'P 1'
#
loop_
_entity.id
_entity.type
_entity.pdbx_description
1 polymer ?
#
loop_
_entity_poly.entity_id
_entity_poly.type
_entity_poly.pdbx_seq_one_letter_code
_entity_poly.pdbx_strand_id
1 'polypeptide(L)'
;MAIPPADRAEPAPPTHSDYPIAPREWGWVLVTTALVLLVASLPYALIWWSTPPGMVWPGVLYNFDDQTVYLAWIRQARDGHFFLRNLFTNEPQTGHYVHLYFAALGMVARLTGIPLAYHLGRVAGGAVLLLLVYRLAALLTDKVAHRRQIFLVVALSAGFGWITMGPRVELSQPVDTWQPEAITFLSLYTNGLFTVSLAAMAAIVVGLLLAEARRRARYAVGAGLAGLFLANIHTYDVITLAAVVVTLAGAFGAGGRLVALLSLGGLGATALATLSLAGQSRRLFGETFVVDRFFVFFALTALGVTALTVLASLDRLAGGSEATAGDYYGLLLFSTAGALVLAGANDLLLVLLGLELLSLALYVLAGFRRTAPTSQEAAMKYFLLGAFSLGFMIYGTALVYGATGTTAFSGIASAVTSRGLLTDPLLLAGLGLLVVGFAFKLSLVPFHMWTPDVYEGAPTAIAGFMSVGTKVAVFAALLRWVGAALPGVRGDWTAVLWALAVLTLIVGNVAAVVQTSLKRLLAYSSIAQAGYILIAVVAGPAGQGAVLFYLLAYVFMNLGAFGALLALGPAGEEAPHLADVAGLARRSPWVGAVLTLSLLSLAGIPPTAGFVAKLYVFSAAVQAGYLDLVALGVLTSAVAAFYYLRVLAALYAEGGEPAPVRVPASLGVVLGVTGVLTLVLGVAPAIQWAEGTLALALP
;
A
#
# COMPACT_ATOMS: atom_id res chain seq x y z
N MET A 1 -4.84 -11.89 54.93
CA MET A 1 -4.62 -10.59 54.27
C MET A 1 -5.49 -10.60 53.02
N ALA A 2 -6.65 -9.93 53.09
CA ALA A 2 -7.66 -9.99 52.04
C ALA A 2 -7.23 -9.13 50.84
N ILE A 3 -7.29 -9.71 49.64
CA ILE A 3 -7.05 -9.01 48.37
C ILE A 3 -8.24 -8.06 48.14
N PRO A 4 -8.02 -6.76 47.90
CA PRO A 4 -9.12 -5.83 47.66
C PRO A 4 -9.80 -6.15 46.31
N PRO A 5 -11.09 -5.80 46.15
CA PRO A 5 -11.80 -6.04 44.90
C PRO A 5 -11.12 -5.26 43.77
N ALA A 6 -11.06 -5.86 42.58
CA ALA A 6 -10.58 -5.22 41.37
C ALA A 6 -11.31 -3.89 41.17
N ASP A 7 -10.57 -2.79 41.31
CA ASP A 7 -11.03 -1.48 40.89
C ASP A 7 -11.49 -1.60 39.44
N ARG A 8 -12.72 -1.15 39.21
CA ARG A 8 -13.28 -0.99 37.87
C ARG A 8 -12.26 -0.17 37.09
N ALA A 9 -11.67 -0.77 36.05
CA ALA A 9 -10.80 -0.06 35.14
C ALA A 9 -11.51 1.24 34.72
N GLU A 10 -10.99 2.37 35.17
CA GLU A 10 -11.46 3.67 34.69
C GLU A 10 -11.35 3.64 33.16
N PRO A 11 -12.43 3.97 32.43
CA PRO A 11 -12.35 4.05 30.98
C PRO A 11 -11.23 5.03 30.63
N ALA A 12 -10.27 4.58 29.83
CA ALA A 12 -9.21 5.42 29.31
C ALA A 12 -9.83 6.73 28.77
N PRO A 13 -9.26 7.92 29.11
CA PRO A 13 -9.83 9.18 28.68
C PRO A 13 -9.91 9.19 27.15
N PRO A 14 -11.02 9.69 26.55
CA PRO A 14 -11.14 9.78 25.10
C PRO A 14 -9.99 10.62 24.56
N THR A 15 -9.15 10.02 23.72
CA THR A 15 -7.91 10.62 23.19
C THR A 15 -8.16 11.75 22.20
N HIS A 16 -9.41 11.94 21.74
CA HIS A 16 -9.85 13.09 20.97
C HIS A 16 -11.09 13.70 21.61
N SER A 17 -10.90 14.78 22.35
CA SER A 17 -11.96 15.59 22.92
C SER A 17 -12.54 16.50 21.84
N ASP A 18 -13.76 16.21 21.39
CA ASP A 18 -14.50 17.16 20.57
C ASP A 18 -14.89 18.37 21.41
N TYR A 19 -14.13 19.45 21.25
CA TYR A 19 -14.38 20.67 21.99
C TYR A 19 -15.53 21.46 21.34
N PRO A 20 -16.57 21.83 22.10
CA PRO A 20 -17.68 22.59 21.57
C PRO A 20 -17.21 23.96 21.05
N ILE A 21 -17.84 24.43 19.97
CA ILE A 21 -17.61 25.74 19.39
C ILE A 21 -18.76 26.64 19.84
N ALA A 22 -18.47 27.72 20.56
CA ALA A 22 -19.51 28.63 21.03
C ALA A 22 -20.21 29.36 19.87
N PRO A 23 -21.50 29.74 19.98
CA PRO A 23 -22.20 30.50 18.93
C PRO A 23 -21.48 31.80 18.53
N ARG A 24 -20.83 32.47 19.49
CA ARG A 24 -20.03 33.68 19.22
C ARG A 24 -18.75 33.40 18.42
N GLU A 25 -18.17 32.20 18.56
CA GLU A 25 -17.03 31.79 17.73
C GLU A 25 -17.45 31.64 16.28
N TRP A 26 -18.61 31.00 16.01
CA TRP A 26 -19.14 30.87 14.65
C TRP A 26 -19.39 32.21 13.97
N GLY A 27 -19.81 33.25 14.69
CA GLY A 27 -19.93 34.60 14.15
C GLY A 27 -18.61 35.12 13.58
N TRP A 28 -17.51 34.95 14.32
CA TRP A 28 -16.17 35.30 13.84
C TRP A 28 -15.75 34.45 12.62
N VAL A 29 -16.02 33.14 12.65
CA VAL A 29 -15.67 32.24 11.55
C VAL A 29 -16.42 32.60 10.27
N LEU A 30 -17.71 32.91 10.35
CA LEU A 30 -18.53 33.27 9.19
C LEU A 30 -18.06 34.59 8.57
N VAL A 31 -17.76 35.60 9.39
CA VAL A 31 -17.22 36.88 8.91
C VAL A 31 -15.86 36.68 8.24
N THR A 32 -14.94 35.96 8.87
CA THR A 32 -13.61 35.72 8.30
C THR A 32 -13.70 34.88 7.03
N THR A 33 -14.58 33.87 6.98
CA THR A 33 -14.85 33.06 5.78
C THR A 33 -15.35 33.95 4.63
N ALA A 34 -16.31 34.84 4.89
CA ALA A 34 -16.81 35.78 3.89
C ALA A 34 -15.70 36.71 3.37
N LEU A 35 -14.83 37.22 4.26
CA LEU A 35 -13.68 38.05 3.88
C LEU A 35 -12.69 37.28 2.98
N VAL A 36 -12.30 36.06 3.36
CA VAL A 36 -11.37 35.24 2.56
C VAL A 36 -11.95 34.94 1.18
N LEU A 37 -13.23 34.57 1.11
CA LEU A 37 -13.91 34.31 -0.17
C LEU A 37 -14.06 35.58 -1.02
N LEU A 38 -14.27 36.74 -0.39
CA LEU A 38 -14.31 38.03 -1.07
C LEU A 38 -12.94 38.36 -1.69
N VAL A 39 -11.85 38.18 -0.94
CA VAL A 39 -10.49 38.36 -1.45
C VAL A 39 -10.21 37.40 -2.61
N ALA A 40 -10.55 36.12 -2.47
CA ALA A 40 -10.37 35.12 -3.53
C ALA A 40 -11.26 35.38 -4.77
N SER A 41 -12.31 36.19 -4.64
CA SER A 41 -13.23 36.55 -5.74
C SER A 41 -12.96 37.94 -6.33
N LEU A 42 -12.19 38.78 -5.66
CA LEU A 42 -11.92 40.14 -6.09
C LEU A 42 -11.30 40.20 -7.50
N PRO A 43 -10.30 39.36 -7.86
CA PRO A 43 -9.74 39.38 -9.21
C PRO A 43 -10.77 39.03 -10.29
N TYR A 44 -11.72 38.13 -9.97
CA TYR A 44 -12.80 37.78 -10.88
C TYR A 44 -13.74 38.96 -11.13
N ALA A 45 -14.12 39.67 -10.06
CA ALA A 45 -14.97 40.85 -10.15
C ALA A 45 -14.31 42.00 -10.91
N LEU A 46 -13.00 42.23 -10.68
CA LEU A 46 -12.23 43.26 -11.37
C LEU A 46 -12.14 43.00 -12.87
N ILE A 47 -11.90 41.76 -13.29
CA ILE A 47 -11.79 41.40 -14.71
C ILE A 47 -13.14 41.44 -15.40
N TRP A 48 -14.20 40.99 -14.72
CA TRP A 48 -15.56 41.15 -15.22
C TRP A 48 -15.90 42.63 -15.44
N TRP A 49 -15.56 43.50 -14.49
CA TRP A 49 -15.78 44.94 -14.60
C TRP A 49 -14.95 45.59 -15.72
N SER A 50 -13.73 45.10 -15.96
CA SER A 50 -12.86 45.60 -17.02
C SER A 50 -13.10 44.95 -18.39
N THR A 51 -14.09 44.05 -18.53
CA THR A 51 -14.35 43.36 -19.79
C THR A 51 -14.87 44.36 -20.83
N PRO A 52 -14.21 44.51 -22.01
CA PRO A 52 -14.62 45.50 -23.01
C PRO A 52 -16.04 45.28 -23.52
N PRO A 53 -16.76 46.35 -23.91
CA PRO A 53 -18.07 46.23 -24.54
C PRO A 53 -18.00 45.32 -25.78
N GLY A 54 -18.91 44.34 -25.86
CA GLY A 54 -18.96 43.36 -26.96
C GLY A 54 -18.15 42.07 -26.73
N MET A 55 -17.37 41.97 -25.66
CA MET A 55 -16.72 40.72 -25.24
C MET A 55 -17.47 40.06 -24.08
N VAL A 56 -17.43 38.73 -24.01
CA VAL A 56 -17.95 37.95 -22.88
C VAL A 56 -16.78 37.25 -22.21
N TRP A 57 -16.50 37.62 -20.96
CA TRP A 57 -15.51 36.92 -20.17
C TRP A 57 -16.10 35.62 -19.61
N PRO A 58 -15.45 34.46 -19.84
CA PRO A 58 -16.00 33.16 -19.46
C PRO A 58 -15.93 32.85 -17.95
N GLY A 59 -15.39 33.76 -17.13
CA GLY A 59 -15.25 33.55 -15.68
C GLY A 59 -14.03 32.73 -15.28
N VAL A 60 -12.98 32.71 -16.11
CA VAL A 60 -11.78 31.89 -15.92
C VAL A 60 -10.57 32.81 -15.77
N LEU A 61 -9.75 32.58 -14.75
CA LEU A 61 -8.50 33.32 -14.50
C LEU A 61 -7.23 32.47 -14.66
N TYR A 62 -7.33 31.19 -14.36
CA TYR A 62 -6.19 30.30 -14.21
C TYR A 62 -6.50 28.93 -14.80
N ASN A 63 -5.49 28.30 -15.40
CA ASN A 63 -5.58 26.98 -16.03
C ASN A 63 -6.72 26.92 -17.06
N PHE A 64 -6.66 27.80 -18.06
CA PHE A 64 -7.73 27.92 -19.06
C PHE A 64 -8.02 26.59 -19.78
N ASP A 65 -6.98 25.79 -20.01
CA ASP A 65 -7.08 24.53 -20.75
C ASP A 65 -8.02 23.54 -20.01
N ASP A 66 -7.85 23.31 -18.71
CA ASP A 66 -8.77 22.44 -17.94
C ASP A 66 -10.15 23.08 -17.72
N GLN A 67 -10.20 24.40 -17.50
CA GLN A 67 -11.48 25.06 -17.21
C GLN A 67 -12.47 25.01 -18.37
N THR A 68 -11.99 24.97 -19.62
CA THR A 68 -12.87 24.78 -20.78
C THR A 68 -13.58 23.43 -20.75
N VAL A 69 -12.90 22.36 -20.30
CA VAL A 69 -13.50 21.03 -20.11
C VAL A 69 -14.62 21.09 -19.07
N TYR A 70 -14.36 21.74 -17.93
CA TYR A 70 -15.35 21.89 -16.86
C TYR A 70 -16.58 22.70 -17.28
N LEU A 71 -16.39 23.83 -17.99
CA LEU A 71 -17.50 24.62 -18.52
C LEU A 71 -18.31 23.82 -19.55
N ALA A 72 -17.65 23.01 -20.39
CA ALA A 72 -18.33 22.12 -21.33
C ALA A 72 -19.13 21.03 -20.62
N TRP A 73 -18.64 20.49 -19.50
CA TRP A 73 -19.38 19.55 -18.66
C TRP A 73 -20.59 20.18 -17.98
N ILE A 74 -20.46 21.40 -17.45
CA ILE A 74 -21.59 22.16 -16.89
C ILE A 74 -22.64 22.40 -17.98
N ARG A 75 -22.21 22.77 -19.20
CA ARG A 75 -23.11 22.97 -20.35
C ARG A 75 -23.83 21.68 -20.73
N GLN A 76 -23.10 20.58 -20.87
CA GLN A 76 -23.68 19.26 -21.17
C GLN A 76 -24.73 18.87 -20.11
N ALA A 77 -24.41 19.02 -18.82
CA ALA A 77 -25.33 18.73 -17.73
C ALA A 77 -26.57 19.65 -17.75
N ARG A 78 -26.37 20.96 -18.00
CA ARG A 78 -27.46 21.93 -18.17
C ARG A 78 -28.40 21.50 -19.30
N ASP A 79 -27.84 21.06 -20.42
CA ASP A 79 -28.60 20.66 -21.61
C ASP A 79 -29.23 19.25 -21.45
N GLY A 80 -29.05 18.60 -20.29
CA GLY A 80 -29.73 17.35 -19.93
C GLY A 80 -28.92 16.07 -20.14
N HIS A 81 -27.65 16.19 -20.51
CA HIS A 81 -26.76 15.04 -20.62
C HIS A 81 -26.36 14.53 -19.23
N PHE A 82 -26.66 13.27 -18.95
CA PHE A 82 -26.26 12.60 -17.71
C PHE A 82 -24.84 12.01 -17.79
N PHE A 83 -24.45 11.59 -18.99
CA PHE A 83 -23.17 10.98 -19.31
C PHE A 83 -22.28 12.01 -20.01
N LEU A 84 -21.37 12.61 -19.24
CA LEU A 84 -20.54 13.71 -19.72
C LEU A 84 -19.36 13.18 -20.54
N ARG A 85 -19.01 13.90 -21.61
CA ARG A 85 -17.86 13.61 -22.47
C ARG A 85 -16.87 14.76 -22.45
N ASN A 86 -15.59 14.46 -22.45
CA ASN A 86 -14.57 15.47 -22.71
C ASN A 86 -14.53 15.75 -24.21
N LEU A 87 -15.15 16.87 -24.62
CA LEU A 87 -15.24 17.28 -26.02
C LEU A 87 -13.91 17.82 -26.59
N PHE A 88 -12.89 17.96 -25.75
CA PHE A 88 -11.57 18.49 -26.11
C PHE A 88 -10.52 17.39 -26.30
N THR A 89 -10.92 16.12 -26.33
CA THR A 89 -10.04 15.02 -26.72
C THR A 89 -10.64 14.21 -27.85
N ASN A 90 -9.76 13.70 -28.71
CA ASN A 90 -10.11 12.81 -29.83
C ASN A 90 -10.11 11.34 -29.41
N GLU A 91 -9.74 11.04 -28.16
CA GLU A 91 -9.75 9.66 -27.66
C GLU A 91 -11.18 9.10 -27.62
N PRO A 92 -11.39 7.83 -28.00
CA PRO A 92 -12.70 7.20 -27.92
C PRO A 92 -13.25 7.23 -26.49
N GLN A 93 -14.43 7.83 -26.31
CA GLN A 93 -15.08 7.94 -25.00
C GLN A 93 -16.45 7.26 -25.02
N THR A 94 -16.64 6.30 -24.11
CA THR A 94 -17.92 5.61 -23.93
C THR A 94 -18.93 6.43 -23.08
N GLY A 95 -18.52 7.58 -22.54
CA GLY A 95 -19.37 8.49 -21.78
C GLY A 95 -19.67 8.02 -20.35
N HIS A 96 -18.82 7.20 -19.73
CA HIS A 96 -19.12 6.56 -18.45
C HIS A 96 -18.60 7.33 -17.22
N TYR A 97 -18.88 8.62 -17.13
CA TYR A 97 -18.50 9.39 -15.95
C TYR A 97 -19.66 10.29 -15.48
N VAL A 98 -20.36 9.84 -14.43
CA VAL A 98 -21.27 10.72 -13.71
C VAL A 98 -20.39 11.64 -12.88
N HIS A 99 -20.31 12.93 -13.19
CA HIS A 99 -19.71 13.91 -12.27
C HIS A 99 -20.84 14.63 -11.53
N LEU A 100 -21.17 14.19 -10.32
CA LEU A 100 -22.21 14.75 -9.46
C LEU A 100 -22.02 16.26 -9.22
N TYR A 101 -20.77 16.70 -9.08
CA TYR A 101 -20.45 18.13 -8.96
C TYR A 101 -20.89 18.93 -10.20
N PHE A 102 -20.45 18.51 -11.40
CA PHE A 102 -20.82 19.21 -12.64
C PHE A 102 -22.30 19.03 -13.01
N ALA A 103 -22.92 17.91 -12.63
CA ALA A 103 -24.35 17.70 -12.75
C ALA A 103 -25.14 18.73 -11.92
N ALA A 104 -24.74 18.94 -10.65
CA ALA A 104 -25.34 19.94 -9.78
C ALA A 104 -25.15 21.36 -10.33
N LEU A 105 -23.94 21.70 -10.79
CA LEU A 105 -23.69 22.99 -11.43
C LEU A 105 -24.50 23.19 -12.71
N GLY A 106 -24.70 22.14 -13.52
CA GLY A 106 -25.55 22.18 -14.70
C GLY A 106 -27.01 22.49 -14.37
N MET A 107 -27.54 21.92 -13.28
CA MET A 107 -28.89 22.24 -12.80
C MET A 107 -29.00 23.71 -12.37
N VAL A 108 -28.02 24.22 -11.63
CA VAL A 108 -27.96 25.64 -11.24
C VAL A 108 -27.85 26.53 -12.49
N ALA A 109 -27.04 26.13 -13.47
CA ALA A 109 -26.84 26.86 -14.72
C ALA A 109 -28.09 26.98 -15.58
N ARG A 110 -29.11 26.13 -15.39
CA ARG A 110 -30.42 26.30 -16.04
C ARG A 110 -31.14 27.57 -15.58
N LEU A 111 -30.90 27.98 -14.32
CA LEU A 111 -31.55 29.13 -13.70
C LEU A 111 -30.68 30.39 -13.78
N THR A 112 -29.35 30.25 -13.70
CA THR A 112 -28.43 31.37 -13.52
C THR A 112 -27.52 31.63 -14.71
N GLY A 113 -27.46 30.72 -15.68
CA GLY A 113 -26.40 30.69 -16.70
C GLY A 113 -25.10 30.06 -16.20
N ILE A 114 -24.23 29.67 -17.14
CA ILE A 114 -23.02 28.89 -16.84
C ILE A 114 -22.01 29.67 -15.98
N PRO A 115 -21.65 30.94 -16.28
CA PRO A 115 -20.63 31.65 -15.51
C PRO A 115 -21.03 31.85 -14.04
N LEU A 116 -22.29 32.21 -13.79
CA LEU A 116 -22.77 32.41 -12.42
C LEU A 116 -22.87 31.09 -11.66
N ALA A 117 -23.35 30.01 -12.29
CA ALA A 117 -23.35 28.68 -11.66
C ALA A 117 -21.94 28.22 -11.27
N TYR A 118 -20.96 28.42 -12.14
CA TYR A 118 -19.56 28.10 -11.87
C TYR A 118 -19.03 28.82 -10.63
N HIS A 119 -19.22 30.14 -10.55
CA HIS A 119 -18.75 30.93 -9.41
C HIS A 119 -19.51 30.63 -8.12
N LEU A 120 -20.82 30.38 -8.19
CA LEU A 120 -21.60 29.93 -7.03
C LEU A 120 -21.05 28.60 -6.49
N GLY A 121 -20.72 27.66 -7.39
CA GLY A 121 -20.07 26.40 -7.02
C GLY A 121 -18.75 26.60 -6.27
N ARG A 122 -17.90 27.50 -6.78
CA ARG A 122 -16.61 27.83 -6.16
C ARG A 122 -16.78 28.47 -4.78
N VAL A 123 -17.62 29.50 -4.67
CA VAL A 123 -17.84 30.23 -3.41
C VAL A 123 -18.52 29.34 -2.36
N ALA A 124 -19.52 28.55 -2.76
CA ALA A 124 -20.20 27.62 -1.86
C ALA A 124 -19.27 26.51 -1.38
N GLY A 125 -18.51 25.87 -2.29
CA GLY A 125 -17.50 24.89 -1.92
C GLY A 125 -16.46 25.46 -0.96
N GLY A 126 -16.03 26.70 -1.22
CA GLY A 126 -15.06 27.40 -0.39
C GLY A 126 -15.55 27.71 1.01
N ALA A 127 -16.82 28.13 1.13
CA ALA A 127 -17.45 28.30 2.43
C ALA A 127 -17.48 26.98 3.22
N VAL A 128 -17.89 25.88 2.59
CA VAL A 128 -17.92 24.55 3.23
C VAL A 128 -16.53 24.13 3.68
N LEU A 129 -15.52 24.25 2.81
CA LEU A 129 -14.12 23.94 3.14
C LEU A 129 -13.64 24.71 4.37
N LEU A 130 -13.82 26.03 4.40
CA LEU A 130 -13.37 26.88 5.50
C LEU A 130 -14.09 26.54 6.82
N LEU A 131 -15.40 26.28 6.78
CA LEU A 131 -16.14 25.84 7.97
C LEU A 131 -15.62 24.49 8.50
N LEU A 132 -15.27 23.55 7.61
CA LEU A 132 -14.69 22.27 7.97
C LEU A 132 -13.26 22.41 8.53
N VAL A 133 -12.43 23.29 7.97
CA VAL A 133 -11.10 23.61 8.51
C VAL A 133 -11.20 24.12 9.95
N TYR A 134 -12.12 25.04 10.24
CA TYR A 134 -12.31 25.51 11.61
C TYR A 134 -12.83 24.39 12.53
N ARG A 135 -13.73 23.54 12.02
CA ARG A 135 -14.23 22.39 12.78
C ARG A 135 -13.12 21.39 13.09
N LEU A 136 -12.20 21.15 12.15
CA LEU A 136 -11.02 20.32 12.36
C LEU A 136 -10.10 20.92 13.42
N ALA A 137 -9.84 22.23 13.37
CA ALA A 137 -9.05 22.92 14.39
C ALA A 137 -9.67 22.76 15.80
N ALA A 138 -11.00 22.77 15.90
CA ALA A 138 -11.71 22.55 17.16
C ALA A 138 -11.63 21.10 17.68
N LEU A 139 -11.22 20.13 16.87
CA LEU A 139 -10.91 18.76 17.31
C LEU A 139 -9.48 18.61 17.83
N LEU A 140 -8.61 19.58 17.51
CA LEU A 140 -7.19 19.53 17.86
C LEU A 140 -6.87 20.32 19.14
N THR A 141 -7.63 21.37 19.46
CA THR A 141 -7.35 22.23 20.62
C THR A 141 -8.60 22.88 21.20
N ASP A 142 -8.61 23.03 22.52
CA ASP A 142 -9.62 23.73 23.31
C ASP A 142 -9.47 25.27 23.23
N LYS A 143 -8.25 25.76 23.00
CA LYS A 143 -7.93 27.18 23.00
C LYS A 143 -8.43 27.86 21.72
N VAL A 144 -9.43 28.74 21.86
CA VAL A 144 -10.01 29.52 20.75
C VAL A 144 -8.95 30.30 19.97
N ALA A 145 -7.94 30.86 20.64
CA ALA A 145 -6.84 31.56 19.98
C ALA A 145 -6.06 30.66 19.02
N HIS A 146 -5.74 29.43 19.44
CA HIS A 146 -5.06 28.46 18.58
C HIS A 146 -5.95 28.01 17.42
N ARG A 147 -7.25 27.79 17.65
CA ARG A 147 -8.20 27.46 16.55
C ARG A 147 -8.23 28.54 15.48
N ARG A 148 -8.27 29.81 15.90
CA ARG A 148 -8.24 30.97 14.99
C ARG A 148 -6.93 31.05 14.21
N GLN A 149 -5.80 30.79 14.87
CA GLN A 149 -4.49 30.76 14.21
C GLN A 149 -4.41 29.64 13.17
N ILE A 150 -4.77 28.41 13.53
CA ILE A 150 -4.82 27.27 12.60
C ILE A 150 -5.70 27.60 11.40
N PHE A 151 -6.91 28.12 11.66
CA PHE A 151 -7.85 28.50 10.61
C PHE A 151 -7.27 29.55 9.66
N LEU A 152 -6.68 30.63 10.18
CA LEU A 152 -6.10 31.69 9.33
C LEU A 152 -4.92 31.17 8.52
N VAL A 153 -4.02 30.39 9.13
CA VAL A 153 -2.84 29.82 8.45
C VAL A 153 -3.27 28.89 7.32
N VAL A 154 -4.25 28.01 7.57
CA VAL A 154 -4.74 27.09 6.56
C VAL A 154 -5.53 27.84 5.49
N ALA A 155 -6.47 28.70 5.86
CA ALA A 155 -7.30 29.46 4.93
C ALA A 155 -6.51 30.37 3.98
N LEU A 156 -5.38 30.92 4.46
CA LEU A 156 -4.48 31.82 3.71
C LEU A 156 -3.20 31.11 3.25
N SER A 157 -3.17 29.76 3.27
CA SER A 157 -2.01 28.98 2.82
C SER A 157 -1.58 29.36 1.40
N ALA A 158 -0.27 29.35 1.15
CA ALA A 158 0.44 29.94 -0.02
C ALA A 158 0.41 31.48 -0.17
N GLY A 159 -0.22 32.22 0.75
CA GLY A 159 -0.12 33.69 0.79
C GLY A 159 -0.56 34.38 -0.51
N PHE A 160 0.34 35.14 -1.13
CA PHE A 160 0.06 35.96 -2.32
C PHE A 160 0.61 35.37 -3.64
N GLY A 161 1.00 34.09 -3.67
CA GLY A 161 1.56 33.45 -4.88
C GLY A 161 0.62 33.47 -6.10
N TRP A 162 -0.68 33.67 -5.88
CA TRP A 162 -1.68 33.87 -6.94
C TRP A 162 -1.52 35.18 -7.73
N ILE A 163 -0.82 36.18 -7.19
CA ILE A 163 -0.54 37.45 -7.89
C ILE A 163 0.44 37.23 -9.05
N THR A 164 1.35 36.26 -8.90
CA THR A 164 2.39 35.96 -9.90
C THR A 164 1.97 34.89 -10.90
N MET A 165 0.72 34.41 -10.85
CA MET A 165 0.23 33.37 -11.75
C MET A 165 -0.06 33.91 -13.15
N GLY A 166 0.46 33.19 -14.15
CA GLY A 166 0.07 33.38 -15.54
C GLY A 166 -1.29 32.73 -15.87
N PRO A 167 -1.78 32.93 -17.11
CA PRO A 167 -3.05 32.34 -17.57
C PRO A 167 -2.99 30.82 -17.75
N ARG A 168 -1.78 30.24 -17.84
CA ARG A 168 -1.52 28.81 -18.00
C ARG A 168 -0.69 28.26 -16.85
N VAL A 169 -0.91 26.97 -16.59
CA VAL A 169 -0.12 26.19 -15.64
C VAL A 169 1.22 25.87 -16.30
N GLU A 170 2.31 26.27 -15.67
CA GLU A 170 3.66 25.86 -16.09
C GLU A 170 4.28 25.03 -14.97
N LEU A 171 4.61 23.77 -15.27
CA LEU A 171 5.19 22.84 -14.28
C LEU A 171 6.56 23.30 -13.75
N SER A 172 7.20 24.27 -14.40
CA SER A 172 8.42 24.93 -13.93
C SER A 172 8.17 25.92 -12.78
N GLN A 173 6.92 26.30 -12.53
CA GLN A 173 6.59 27.22 -11.46
C GLN A 173 6.64 26.51 -10.09
N PRO A 174 6.81 27.25 -8.98
CA PRO A 174 6.74 26.69 -7.63
C PRO A 174 5.42 25.93 -7.38
N VAL A 175 5.47 24.82 -6.63
CA VAL A 175 4.29 23.93 -6.37
C VAL A 175 3.10 24.69 -5.80
N ASP A 176 3.36 25.68 -4.94
CA ASP A 176 2.36 26.58 -4.35
C ASP A 176 1.67 27.49 -5.37
N THR A 177 2.10 27.46 -6.64
CA THR A 177 1.49 28.21 -7.73
C THR A 177 0.81 27.37 -8.80
N TRP A 178 0.97 26.04 -8.77
CA TRP A 178 0.39 25.17 -9.79
C TRP A 178 -0.35 23.93 -9.30
N GLN A 179 -0.31 23.62 -8.01
CA GLN A 179 -1.04 22.49 -7.41
C GLN A 179 -2.13 22.99 -6.44
N PRO A 180 -3.32 23.37 -6.93
CA PRO A 180 -4.39 23.91 -6.10
C PRO A 180 -4.80 23.01 -4.95
N GLU A 181 -4.82 21.69 -5.15
CA GLU A 181 -5.26 20.73 -4.13
C GLU A 181 -4.27 20.58 -2.96
N ALA A 182 -3.04 21.08 -3.10
CA ALA A 182 -2.10 21.12 -1.98
C ALA A 182 -2.29 22.35 -1.08
N ILE A 183 -3.00 23.38 -1.57
CA ILE A 183 -3.03 24.71 -0.98
C ILE A 183 -4.47 25.24 -0.92
N THR A 184 -4.95 25.53 0.29
CA THR A 184 -6.36 25.91 0.51
C THR A 184 -6.71 27.21 -0.22
N PHE A 185 -5.94 28.29 -0.05
CA PHE A 185 -6.27 29.57 -0.68
C PHE A 185 -6.22 29.48 -2.21
N LEU A 186 -5.25 28.75 -2.75
CA LEU A 186 -5.13 28.54 -4.18
C LEU A 186 -6.33 27.76 -4.75
N SER A 187 -6.79 26.72 -4.04
CA SER A 187 -8.03 26.04 -4.39
C SER A 187 -9.22 26.99 -4.44
N LEU A 188 -9.39 27.85 -3.42
CA LEU A 188 -10.45 28.86 -3.38
C LEU A 188 -10.34 29.83 -4.57
N TYR A 189 -9.13 30.22 -4.94
CA TYR A 189 -8.84 31.14 -6.02
C TYR A 189 -9.12 30.54 -7.41
N THR A 190 -8.74 29.29 -7.66
CA THR A 190 -8.65 28.73 -9.02
C THR A 190 -9.96 28.11 -9.52
N ASN A 191 -10.46 27.06 -8.86
CA ASN A 191 -11.58 26.28 -9.34
C ASN A 191 -12.42 25.70 -8.19
N GLY A 192 -13.74 25.68 -8.40
CA GLY A 192 -14.65 25.09 -7.43
C GLY A 192 -14.48 23.57 -7.27
N LEU A 193 -14.04 22.84 -8.30
CA LEU A 193 -13.77 21.40 -8.24
C LEU A 193 -12.72 21.08 -7.16
N PHE A 194 -11.55 21.70 -7.22
CA PHE A 194 -10.46 21.49 -6.25
C PHE A 194 -10.87 21.85 -4.83
N THR A 195 -11.59 22.97 -4.70
CA THR A 195 -12.14 23.41 -3.42
C THR A 195 -13.10 22.39 -2.82
N VAL A 196 -13.98 21.83 -3.65
CA VAL A 196 -14.97 20.83 -3.25
C VAL A 196 -14.32 19.49 -2.95
N SER A 197 -13.25 19.11 -3.66
CA SER A 197 -12.42 17.95 -3.32
C SER A 197 -11.76 18.10 -1.96
N LEU A 198 -11.11 19.24 -1.68
CA LEU A 198 -10.53 19.54 -0.37
C LEU A 198 -11.60 19.56 0.73
N ALA A 199 -12.79 20.09 0.45
CA ALA A 199 -13.90 20.07 1.39
C ALA A 199 -14.31 18.63 1.72
N ALA A 200 -14.41 17.75 0.71
CA ALA A 200 -14.73 16.35 0.92
C ALA A 200 -13.62 15.62 1.70
N MET A 201 -12.34 15.87 1.40
CA MET A 201 -11.21 15.35 2.18
C MET A 201 -11.28 15.79 3.65
N ALA A 202 -11.50 17.08 3.91
CA ALA A 202 -11.67 17.60 5.26
C ALA A 202 -12.90 17.00 5.97
N ALA A 203 -14.01 16.81 5.24
CA ALA A 203 -15.22 16.19 5.77
C ALA A 203 -15.01 14.72 6.16
N ILE A 204 -14.22 13.97 5.39
CA ILE A 204 -13.82 12.59 5.74
C ILE A 204 -13.07 12.59 7.07
N VAL A 205 -12.01 13.40 7.18
CA VAL A 205 -11.19 13.47 8.41
C VAL A 205 -12.02 13.92 9.61
N VAL A 206 -12.75 15.03 9.48
CA VAL A 206 -13.62 15.55 10.55
C VAL A 206 -14.70 14.54 10.93
N GLY A 207 -15.33 13.89 9.95
CA GLY A 207 -16.37 12.90 10.18
C GLY A 207 -15.85 11.65 10.90
N LEU A 208 -14.68 11.14 10.54
CA LEU A 208 -14.04 10.00 11.23
C LEU A 208 -13.64 10.35 12.66
N LEU A 209 -12.99 11.50 12.86
CA LEU A 209 -12.61 11.96 14.20
C LEU A 209 -13.83 12.21 15.09
N LEU A 210 -14.92 12.76 14.54
CA LEU A 210 -16.18 12.93 15.29
C LEU A 210 -16.89 11.59 15.54
N ALA A 211 -16.80 10.63 14.63
CA ALA A 211 -17.35 9.30 14.82
C ALA A 211 -16.65 8.62 16.00
N GLU A 212 -15.32 8.72 16.07
CA GLU A 212 -14.51 8.20 17.16
C GLU A 212 -14.79 8.94 18.48
N ALA A 213 -14.66 10.27 18.48
CA ALA A 213 -14.83 11.10 19.67
C ALA A 213 -16.24 11.01 20.28
N ARG A 214 -17.28 10.98 19.44
CA ARG A 214 -18.69 10.97 19.90
C ARG A 214 -19.31 9.57 19.93
N ARG A 215 -18.64 8.56 19.39
CA ARG A 215 -19.18 7.20 19.16
C ARG A 215 -20.56 7.20 18.50
N ARG A 216 -20.76 8.04 17.48
CA ARG A 216 -22.04 8.13 16.73
C ARG A 216 -21.82 7.78 15.27
N ALA A 217 -22.48 6.70 14.82
CA ALA A 217 -22.43 6.18 13.46
C ALA A 217 -22.70 7.25 12.39
N ARG A 218 -23.63 8.18 12.60
CA ARG A 218 -23.96 9.23 11.60
C ARG A 218 -22.75 10.02 11.09
N TYR A 219 -21.70 10.21 11.90
CA TYR A 219 -20.50 10.94 11.47
C TYR A 219 -19.62 10.09 10.55
N ALA A 220 -19.49 8.79 10.83
CA ALA A 220 -18.84 7.85 9.93
C ALA A 220 -19.63 7.70 8.62
N VAL A 221 -20.98 7.71 8.67
CA VAL A 221 -21.81 7.69 7.44
C VAL A 221 -21.53 8.94 6.62
N GLY A 222 -21.51 10.11 7.26
CA GLY A 222 -21.16 11.36 6.61
C GLY A 222 -19.77 11.33 5.97
N ALA A 223 -18.77 10.79 6.68
CA ALA A 223 -17.43 10.61 6.14
C ALA A 223 -17.40 9.66 4.93
N GLY A 224 -18.12 8.53 5.00
CA GLY A 224 -18.23 7.60 3.87
C GLY A 224 -18.92 8.20 2.65
N LEU A 225 -19.98 8.98 2.84
CA LEU A 225 -20.66 9.71 1.76
C LEU A 225 -19.75 10.79 1.16
N ALA A 226 -18.99 11.52 1.98
CA ALA A 226 -17.98 12.45 1.50
C ALA A 226 -16.87 11.73 0.70
N GLY A 227 -16.45 10.56 1.14
CA GLY A 227 -15.52 9.69 0.42
C GLY A 227 -16.06 9.22 -0.93
N LEU A 228 -17.33 8.77 -0.98
CA LEU A 228 -17.99 8.38 -2.23
C LEU A 228 -18.13 9.56 -3.20
N PHE A 229 -18.44 10.74 -2.69
CA PHE A 229 -18.51 11.96 -3.48
C PHE A 229 -17.12 12.40 -3.97
N LEU A 230 -16.07 12.27 -3.14
CA LEU A 230 -14.69 12.49 -3.57
C LEU A 230 -14.27 11.48 -4.64
N ALA A 231 -14.72 10.22 -4.55
CA ALA A 231 -14.51 9.16 -5.54
C ALA A 231 -15.22 9.40 -6.88
N ASN A 232 -16.23 10.26 -6.85
CA ASN A 232 -16.88 10.73 -8.04
C ASN A 232 -16.08 11.83 -8.74
N ILE A 233 -15.18 12.52 -8.04
CA ILE A 233 -14.31 13.54 -8.60
C ILE A 233 -12.96 12.93 -9.02
N HIS A 234 -12.39 12.08 -8.16
CA HIS A 234 -11.13 11.39 -8.39
C HIS A 234 -11.37 9.91 -8.61
N THR A 235 -10.81 9.34 -9.67
CA THR A 235 -10.85 7.88 -9.89
C THR A 235 -10.04 7.16 -8.83
N TYR A 236 -10.71 6.35 -8.00
CA TYR A 236 -10.05 5.39 -7.11
C TYR A 236 -10.10 4.00 -7.72
N ASP A 237 -9.05 3.22 -7.48
CA ASP A 237 -9.02 1.81 -7.81
C ASP A 237 -9.94 0.99 -6.89
N VAL A 238 -10.39 -0.15 -7.40
CA VAL A 238 -11.40 -1.00 -6.75
C VAL A 238 -10.97 -1.44 -5.35
N ILE A 239 -9.68 -1.72 -5.15
CA ILE A 239 -9.16 -2.17 -3.86
C ILE A 239 -9.14 -1.07 -2.81
N THR A 240 -8.88 0.18 -3.19
CA THR A 240 -8.97 1.33 -2.28
C THR A 240 -10.41 1.57 -1.86
N LEU A 241 -11.35 1.48 -2.81
CA LEU A 241 -12.78 1.57 -2.49
C LEU A 241 -13.21 0.42 -1.54
N ALA A 242 -12.73 -0.79 -1.80
CA ALA A 242 -12.99 -1.93 -0.91
C ALA A 242 -12.42 -1.72 0.50
N ALA A 243 -11.20 -1.20 0.62
CA ALA A 243 -10.59 -0.86 1.91
C ALA A 243 -11.45 0.12 2.70
N VAL A 244 -11.91 1.20 2.06
CA VAL A 244 -12.81 2.19 2.68
C VAL A 244 -14.13 1.56 3.10
N VAL A 245 -14.77 0.77 2.23
CA VAL A 245 -16.06 0.10 2.53
C VAL A 245 -15.92 -0.85 3.72
N VAL A 246 -14.83 -1.62 3.78
CA VAL A 246 -14.55 -2.58 4.84
C VAL A 246 -14.30 -1.89 6.18
N THR A 247 -13.47 -0.83 6.19
CA THR A 247 -13.24 -0.02 7.41
C THR A 247 -14.54 0.59 7.91
N LEU A 248 -15.35 1.16 7.01
CA LEU A 248 -16.65 1.75 7.35
C LEU A 248 -17.62 0.70 7.87
N ALA A 249 -17.70 -0.48 7.24
CA ALA A 249 -18.56 -1.57 7.70
C ALA A 249 -18.23 -1.95 9.16
N GLY A 250 -16.96 -2.12 9.49
CA GLY A 250 -16.54 -2.36 10.88
C GLY A 250 -16.88 -1.21 11.83
N ALA A 251 -16.67 0.04 11.40
CA ALA A 251 -17.04 1.22 12.18
C ALA A 251 -18.56 1.35 12.44
N PHE A 252 -19.39 0.76 11.57
CA PHE A 252 -20.85 0.68 11.75
C PHE A 252 -21.33 -0.53 12.55
N GLY A 253 -20.41 -1.34 13.10
CA GLY A 253 -20.78 -2.53 13.86
C GLY A 253 -21.19 -3.71 12.98
N ALA A 254 -20.76 -3.75 11.72
CA ALA A 254 -20.90 -4.97 10.93
C ALA A 254 -20.05 -6.08 11.56
N GLY A 255 -20.65 -7.25 11.81
CA GLY A 255 -19.94 -8.38 12.40
C GLY A 255 -18.70 -8.78 11.59
N GLY A 256 -17.63 -9.21 12.27
CA GLY A 256 -16.33 -9.45 11.64
C GLY A 256 -16.35 -10.42 10.45
N ARG A 257 -17.29 -11.39 10.44
CA ARG A 257 -17.51 -12.28 9.29
C ARG A 257 -18.02 -11.54 8.05
N LEU A 258 -18.96 -10.61 8.21
CA LEU A 258 -19.45 -9.79 7.09
C LEU A 258 -18.33 -8.91 6.55
N VAL A 259 -17.56 -8.27 7.45
CA VAL A 259 -16.41 -7.45 7.07
C VAL A 259 -15.39 -8.25 6.27
N ALA A 260 -15.05 -9.47 6.72
CA ALA A 260 -14.15 -10.37 5.98
C ALA A 260 -14.71 -10.76 4.61
N LEU A 261 -16.01 -11.06 4.49
CA LEU A 261 -16.65 -11.37 3.21
C LEU A 261 -16.65 -10.17 2.26
N LEU A 262 -16.87 -8.95 2.76
CA LEU A 262 -16.74 -7.72 1.98
C LEU A 262 -15.31 -7.53 1.49
N SER A 263 -14.31 -7.84 2.32
CA SER A 263 -12.90 -7.81 1.91
C SER A 263 -12.61 -8.81 0.80
N LEU A 264 -13.07 -10.05 0.92
CA LEU A 264 -12.93 -11.07 -0.12
C LEU A 264 -13.66 -10.68 -1.40
N GLY A 265 -14.85 -10.08 -1.31
CA GLY A 265 -15.59 -9.55 -2.45
C GLY A 265 -14.83 -8.44 -3.16
N GLY A 266 -14.25 -7.49 -2.41
CA GLY A 266 -13.40 -6.43 -2.95
C GLY A 266 -12.12 -6.94 -3.62
N LEU A 267 -11.46 -7.93 -3.01
CA LEU A 267 -10.31 -8.62 -3.61
C LEU A 267 -10.70 -9.35 -4.89
N GLY A 268 -11.84 -10.05 -4.91
CA GLY A 268 -12.36 -10.74 -6.08
C GLY A 268 -12.71 -9.78 -7.21
N ALA A 269 -13.38 -8.67 -6.92
CA ALA A 269 -13.67 -7.63 -7.90
C ALA A 269 -12.38 -7.01 -8.47
N THR A 270 -11.38 -6.76 -7.62
CA THR A 270 -10.08 -6.26 -8.05
C THR A 270 -9.35 -7.29 -8.91
N ALA A 271 -9.37 -8.57 -8.54
CA ALA A 271 -8.75 -9.64 -9.32
C ALA A 271 -9.41 -9.79 -10.71
N LEU A 272 -10.74 -9.71 -10.80
CA LEU A 272 -11.47 -9.72 -12.07
C LEU A 272 -11.12 -8.50 -12.93
N ALA A 273 -11.02 -7.31 -12.32
CA ALA A 273 -10.58 -6.10 -13.01
C ALA A 273 -9.14 -6.27 -13.53
N THR A 274 -8.22 -6.79 -12.72
CA THR A 274 -6.83 -7.08 -13.12
C THR A 274 -6.76 -8.11 -14.25
N LEU A 275 -7.57 -9.18 -14.18
CA LEU A 275 -7.66 -10.19 -15.25
C LEU A 275 -8.19 -9.61 -16.56
N SER A 276 -9.10 -8.62 -16.51
CA SER A 276 -9.59 -7.94 -17.71
C SER A 276 -8.48 -7.14 -18.44
N LEU A 277 -7.39 -6.83 -17.73
CA LEU A 277 -6.19 -6.19 -18.28
C LEU A 277 -5.18 -7.21 -18.83
N ALA A 278 -5.40 -8.52 -18.64
CA ALA A 278 -4.50 -9.55 -19.14
C ALA A 278 -4.37 -9.50 -20.67
N GLY A 279 -3.13 -9.64 -21.16
CA GLY A 279 -2.82 -9.54 -22.58
C GLY A 279 -2.76 -8.11 -23.13
N GLN A 280 -3.05 -7.09 -22.32
CA GLN A 280 -2.87 -5.70 -22.69
C GLN A 280 -1.48 -5.21 -22.26
N SER A 281 -0.90 -4.30 -23.05
CA SER A 281 0.30 -3.55 -22.67
C SER A 281 -0.02 -2.07 -22.80
N ARG A 282 -0.05 -1.34 -21.68
CA ARG A 282 -0.37 0.08 -21.64
C ARG A 282 0.59 0.81 -20.70
N ARG A 283 1.01 1.98 -21.14
CA ARG A 283 1.73 2.97 -20.32
C ARG A 283 0.74 4.07 -19.96
N LEU A 284 0.57 4.32 -18.67
CA LEU A 284 -0.39 5.27 -18.12
C LEU A 284 0.36 6.42 -17.44
N PHE A 285 -0.32 7.56 -17.27
CA PHE A 285 0.14 8.70 -16.47
C PHE A 285 1.56 9.17 -16.82
N GLY A 286 1.82 9.45 -18.10
CA GLY A 286 3.15 9.86 -18.56
C GLY A 286 4.21 8.76 -18.45
N GLU A 287 3.81 7.51 -18.70
CA GLU A 287 4.65 6.30 -18.58
C GLU A 287 5.11 5.92 -17.17
N THR A 288 4.68 6.65 -16.13
CA THR A 288 5.07 6.36 -14.75
C THR A 288 4.45 5.06 -14.23
N PHE A 289 3.31 4.62 -14.78
CA PHE A 289 2.68 3.35 -14.44
C PHE A 289 2.52 2.46 -15.68
N VAL A 290 2.92 1.20 -15.58
CA VAL A 290 2.87 0.24 -16.68
C VAL A 290 2.00 -0.95 -16.32
N VAL A 291 0.95 -1.15 -17.13
CA VAL A 291 0.08 -2.33 -17.12
C VAL A 291 0.55 -3.26 -18.23
N ASP A 292 1.13 -4.37 -17.81
CA ASP A 292 1.59 -5.45 -18.68
C ASP A 292 1.35 -6.80 -17.98
N ARG A 293 1.79 -7.85 -18.64
CA ARG A 293 1.84 -9.21 -18.14
C ARG A 293 2.50 -9.32 -16.75
N PHE A 294 3.64 -8.65 -16.57
CA PHE A 294 4.36 -8.59 -15.29
C PHE A 294 3.49 -8.01 -14.18
N PHE A 295 2.85 -6.87 -14.42
CA PHE A 295 1.92 -6.26 -13.47
C PHE A 295 0.79 -7.22 -13.09
N VAL A 296 0.16 -7.87 -14.08
CA VAL A 296 -0.96 -8.81 -13.84
C VAL A 296 -0.51 -9.97 -12.94
N PHE A 297 0.65 -10.58 -13.22
CA PHE A 297 1.17 -11.68 -12.40
C PHE A 297 1.38 -11.26 -10.92
N PHE A 298 2.10 -10.16 -10.69
CA PHE A 298 2.40 -9.70 -9.34
C PHE A 298 1.17 -9.20 -8.60
N ALA A 299 0.27 -8.50 -9.29
CA ALA A 299 -1.00 -8.04 -8.73
C ALA A 299 -1.88 -9.22 -8.29
N LEU A 300 -2.04 -10.25 -9.14
CA LEU A 300 -2.83 -11.44 -8.78
C LEU A 300 -2.17 -12.24 -7.65
N THR A 301 -0.85 -12.34 -7.63
CA THR A 301 -0.11 -12.98 -6.54
C THR A 301 -0.33 -12.25 -5.22
N ALA A 302 -0.20 -10.91 -5.22
CA ALA A 302 -0.45 -10.08 -4.04
C ALA A 302 -1.91 -10.20 -3.55
N LEU A 303 -2.89 -10.14 -4.47
CA LEU A 303 -4.31 -10.31 -4.14
C LEU A 303 -4.59 -11.71 -3.55
N GLY A 304 -3.96 -12.75 -4.09
CA GLY A 304 -4.09 -14.13 -3.60
C GLY A 304 -3.51 -14.30 -2.19
N VAL A 305 -2.32 -13.73 -1.94
CA VAL A 305 -1.71 -13.67 -0.60
C VAL A 305 -2.68 -13.01 0.38
N THR A 306 -3.21 -11.84 0.03
CA THR A 306 -4.14 -11.09 0.87
C THR A 306 -5.41 -11.88 1.14
N ALA A 307 -5.99 -12.54 0.14
CA ALA A 307 -7.19 -13.35 0.30
C ALA A 307 -6.96 -14.52 1.28
N LEU A 308 -5.82 -15.20 1.18
CA LEU A 308 -5.44 -16.27 2.12
C LEU A 308 -5.23 -15.73 3.54
N THR A 309 -4.61 -14.55 3.69
CA THR A 309 -4.48 -13.90 5.01
C THR A 309 -5.85 -13.51 5.59
N VAL A 310 -6.76 -12.96 4.78
CA VAL A 310 -8.13 -12.63 5.22
C VAL A 310 -8.84 -13.88 5.74
N LEU A 311 -8.77 -14.99 4.99
CA LEU A 311 -9.36 -16.27 5.37
C LEU A 311 -8.72 -16.83 6.64
N ALA A 312 -7.39 -16.77 6.77
CA ALA A 312 -6.69 -17.27 7.95
C ALA A 312 -7.09 -16.51 9.23
N SER A 313 -7.39 -15.21 9.12
CA SER A 313 -7.77 -14.35 10.26
C SER A 313 -9.27 -14.32 10.55
N LEU A 314 -10.12 -14.85 9.66
CA LEU A 314 -11.59 -14.73 9.69
C LEU A 314 -12.18 -15.16 11.03
N ASP A 315 -11.97 -16.41 11.43
CA ASP A 315 -12.64 -16.96 12.62
C ASP A 315 -12.16 -16.30 13.93
N ARG A 316 -10.94 -15.76 13.95
CA ARG A 316 -10.41 -15.01 15.09
C ARG A 316 -11.03 -13.62 15.24
N LEU A 317 -11.21 -12.92 14.12
CA LEU A 317 -11.77 -11.56 14.11
C LEU A 317 -13.30 -11.57 14.11
N ALA A 318 -13.93 -12.68 13.72
CA ALA A 318 -15.39 -12.82 13.74
C ALA A 318 -15.99 -12.75 15.16
N GLY A 319 -15.25 -13.17 16.19
CA GLY A 319 -15.68 -13.12 17.59
C GLY A 319 -15.18 -11.91 18.39
N GLY A 320 -14.41 -11.02 17.76
CA GLY A 320 -13.90 -9.79 18.38
C GLY A 320 -14.83 -8.59 18.20
N SER A 321 -14.39 -7.42 18.68
CA SER A 321 -15.07 -6.15 18.41
C SER A 321 -15.16 -5.87 16.91
N GLU A 322 -16.31 -5.44 16.43
CA GLU A 322 -16.60 -5.21 15.01
C GLU A 322 -15.68 -4.14 14.40
N ALA A 323 -15.39 -3.09 15.17
CA ALA A 323 -14.46 -2.03 14.76
C ALA A 323 -13.04 -2.58 14.51
N THR A 324 -12.61 -3.56 15.30
CA THR A 324 -11.30 -4.21 15.16
C THR A 324 -11.20 -4.99 13.85
N ALA A 325 -12.28 -5.63 13.39
CA ALA A 325 -12.26 -6.33 12.11
C ALA A 325 -12.17 -5.37 10.91
N GLY A 326 -12.88 -4.24 10.97
CA GLY A 326 -12.84 -3.18 9.95
C GLY A 326 -11.43 -2.61 9.78
N ASP A 327 -10.80 -2.20 10.88
CA ASP A 327 -9.45 -1.66 10.87
C ASP A 327 -8.43 -2.67 10.34
N TYR A 328 -8.49 -3.93 10.81
CA TYR A 328 -7.57 -4.98 10.40
C TYR A 328 -7.61 -5.23 8.89
N TYR A 329 -8.80 -5.50 8.34
CA TYR A 329 -8.93 -5.83 6.93
C TYR A 329 -8.79 -4.60 6.03
N GLY A 330 -9.24 -3.43 6.47
CA GLY A 330 -9.03 -2.17 5.75
C GLY A 330 -7.54 -1.87 5.56
N LEU A 331 -6.74 -1.95 6.64
CA LEU A 331 -5.28 -1.79 6.57
C LEU A 331 -4.63 -2.85 5.66
N LEU A 332 -5.08 -4.11 5.75
CA LEU A 332 -4.55 -5.17 4.91
C LEU A 332 -4.82 -4.91 3.40
N LEU A 333 -6.01 -4.40 3.06
CA LEU A 333 -6.36 -3.99 1.70
C LEU A 333 -5.57 -2.77 1.24
N PHE A 334 -5.35 -1.76 2.09
CA PHE A 334 -4.46 -0.63 1.77
C PHE A 334 -3.01 -1.08 1.54
N SER A 335 -2.51 -2.01 2.35
CA SER A 335 -1.18 -2.58 2.15
C SER A 335 -1.07 -3.27 0.78
N THR A 336 -2.13 -3.97 0.39
CA THR A 336 -2.25 -4.64 -0.91
C THR A 336 -2.36 -3.63 -2.07
N ALA A 337 -3.07 -2.51 -1.88
CA ALA A 337 -3.10 -1.43 -2.86
C ALA A 337 -1.69 -0.88 -3.12
N GLY A 338 -0.89 -0.67 -2.06
CA GLY A 338 0.53 -0.34 -2.19
C GLY A 338 1.32 -1.39 -2.98
N ALA A 339 1.06 -2.68 -2.76
CA ALA A 339 1.69 -3.76 -3.54
C ALA A 339 1.34 -3.71 -5.03
N LEU A 340 0.08 -3.40 -5.38
CA LEU A 340 -0.36 -3.22 -6.76
C LEU A 340 0.33 -2.01 -7.41
N VAL A 341 0.48 -0.90 -6.66
CA VAL A 341 1.25 0.26 -7.13
C VAL A 341 2.69 -0.13 -7.45
N LEU A 342 3.35 -0.90 -6.58
CA LEU A 342 4.72 -1.37 -6.80
C LEU A 342 4.88 -2.31 -8.00
N ALA A 343 3.91 -3.20 -8.22
CA ALA A 343 3.91 -4.07 -9.40
C ALA A 343 3.85 -3.28 -10.71
N GLY A 344 3.19 -2.11 -10.70
CA GLY A 344 3.00 -1.24 -11.87
C GLY A 344 4.02 -0.11 -12.01
N ALA A 345 4.75 0.23 -10.94
CA ALA A 345 5.60 1.41 -10.88
C ALA A 345 6.76 1.39 -11.90
N ASN A 346 6.85 2.45 -12.70
CA ASN A 346 7.90 2.69 -13.70
C ASN A 346 8.60 4.05 -13.48
N ASP A 347 8.54 4.55 -12.25
CA ASP A 347 9.11 5.80 -11.78
C ASP A 347 9.50 5.65 -10.30
N LEU A 348 10.63 6.26 -9.89
CA LEU A 348 11.14 6.15 -8.52
C LEU A 348 10.17 6.74 -7.47
N LEU A 349 9.43 7.80 -7.78
CA LEU A 349 8.43 8.39 -6.88
C LEU A 349 7.24 7.44 -6.67
N LEU A 350 6.79 6.74 -7.73
CA LEU A 350 5.75 5.73 -7.57
C LEU A 350 6.23 4.51 -6.79
N VAL A 351 7.51 4.13 -6.91
CA VAL A 351 8.10 3.12 -6.03
C VAL A 351 8.07 3.59 -4.57
N LEU A 352 8.48 4.82 -4.28
CA LEU A 352 8.42 5.39 -2.93
C LEU A 352 6.98 5.38 -2.39
N LEU A 353 6.01 5.86 -3.17
CA LEU A 353 4.60 5.93 -2.77
C LEU A 353 3.99 4.54 -2.56
N GLY A 354 4.27 3.59 -3.44
CA GLY A 354 3.81 2.21 -3.30
C GLY A 354 4.39 1.53 -2.05
N LEU A 355 5.68 1.77 -1.76
CA LEU A 355 6.34 1.24 -0.57
C LEU A 355 5.77 1.86 0.71
N GLU A 356 5.50 3.16 0.71
CA GLU A 356 4.95 3.85 1.88
C GLU A 356 3.50 3.45 2.15
N LEU A 357 2.65 3.40 1.13
CA LEU A 357 1.27 2.91 1.28
C LEU A 357 1.25 1.48 1.81
N LEU A 358 2.12 0.62 1.27
CA LEU A 358 2.29 -0.75 1.74
C LEU A 358 2.73 -0.81 3.21
N SER A 359 3.70 0.03 3.59
CA SER A 359 4.41 -0.08 4.87
C SER A 359 3.69 0.60 6.02
N LEU A 360 3.08 1.76 5.82
CA LEU A 360 2.31 2.45 6.86
C LEU A 360 1.19 1.56 7.40
N ALA A 361 0.48 0.87 6.51
CA ALA A 361 -0.52 -0.12 6.90
C ALA A 361 0.09 -1.28 7.71
N LEU A 362 1.26 -1.77 7.30
CA LEU A 362 1.93 -2.87 8.00
C LEU A 362 2.52 -2.51 9.35
N TYR A 363 3.01 -1.28 9.54
CA TYR A 363 3.49 -0.81 10.84
C TYR A 363 2.35 -0.89 11.88
N VAL A 364 1.14 -0.47 11.47
CA VAL A 364 -0.05 -0.57 12.33
C VAL A 364 -0.47 -2.02 12.55
N LEU A 365 -0.45 -2.86 11.50
CA LEU A 365 -0.79 -4.28 11.60
C LEU A 365 0.21 -5.09 12.44
N ALA A 366 1.49 -4.72 12.47
CA ALA A 366 2.49 -5.33 13.35
C ALA A 366 2.17 -5.08 14.84
N GLY A 367 1.62 -3.89 15.14
CA GLY A 367 1.20 -3.46 16.48
C GLY A 367 -0.26 -3.72 16.81
N PHE A 368 -0.94 -4.57 16.04
CA PHE A 368 -2.38 -4.70 16.12
C PHE A 368 -2.86 -5.25 17.46
N ARG A 369 -2.03 -6.05 18.15
CA ARG A 369 -2.30 -6.51 19.52
C ARG A 369 -1.91 -5.42 20.52
N ARG A 370 -2.77 -4.41 20.65
CA ARG A 370 -2.52 -3.20 21.46
C ARG A 370 -2.18 -3.47 22.93
N THR A 371 -2.57 -4.60 23.50
CA THR A 371 -2.29 -4.97 24.89
C THR A 371 -1.03 -5.82 25.07
N ALA A 372 -0.40 -6.29 23.99
CA ALA A 372 0.79 -7.12 24.03
C ALA A 372 2.06 -6.25 23.86
N PRO A 373 2.93 -6.16 24.88
CA PRO A 373 4.15 -5.34 24.79
C PRO A 373 5.06 -5.74 23.62
N THR A 374 5.15 -7.03 23.32
CA THR A 374 5.94 -7.55 22.19
C THR A 374 5.43 -7.07 20.83
N SER A 375 4.11 -6.93 20.66
CA SER A 375 3.49 -6.39 19.43
C SER A 375 3.70 -4.88 19.32
N GLN A 376 3.61 -4.15 20.44
CA GLN A 376 3.94 -2.72 20.48
C GLN A 376 5.40 -2.45 20.13
N GLU A 377 6.32 -3.23 20.70
CA GLU A 377 7.76 -3.15 20.42
C GLU A 377 8.04 -3.47 18.94
N ALA A 378 7.44 -4.53 18.39
CA ALA A 378 7.55 -4.88 16.98
C ALA A 378 7.10 -3.72 16.08
N ALA A 379 5.94 -3.12 16.34
CA ALA A 379 5.45 -1.97 15.57
C ALA A 379 6.41 -0.78 15.63
N MET A 380 6.90 -0.45 16.83
CA MET A 380 7.83 0.65 17.03
C MET A 380 9.15 0.42 16.30
N LYS A 381 9.76 -0.76 16.47
CA LYS A 381 10.99 -1.16 15.77
C LYS A 381 10.79 -1.11 14.27
N TYR A 382 9.67 -1.65 13.77
CA TYR A 382 9.41 -1.68 12.34
C TYR A 382 9.22 -0.27 11.76
N PHE A 383 8.45 0.57 12.44
CA PHE A 383 8.20 1.95 12.03
C PHE A 383 9.49 2.78 12.01
N LEU A 384 10.27 2.77 13.09
CA LEU A 384 11.48 3.58 13.20
C LEU A 384 12.55 3.18 12.18
N LEU A 385 12.83 1.88 12.08
CA LEU A 385 13.79 1.37 11.10
C LEU A 385 13.28 1.55 9.67
N GLY A 386 11.97 1.41 9.46
CA GLY A 386 11.31 1.65 8.19
C GLY A 386 11.38 3.10 7.73
N ALA A 387 11.13 4.05 8.63
CA ALA A 387 11.25 5.48 8.36
C ALA A 387 12.70 5.88 8.04
N PHE A 388 13.67 5.29 8.75
CA PHE A 388 15.09 5.50 8.46
C PHE A 388 15.49 4.98 7.07
N SER A 389 15.04 3.77 6.72
CA SER A 389 15.22 3.20 5.39
C SER A 389 14.58 4.04 4.28
N LEU A 390 13.36 4.55 4.51
CA LEU A 390 12.70 5.47 3.58
C LEU A 390 13.52 6.75 3.38
N GLY A 391 14.10 7.31 4.45
CA GLY A 391 14.96 8.48 4.37
C GLY A 391 16.13 8.30 3.39
N PHE A 392 16.80 7.13 3.45
CA PHE A 392 17.82 6.78 2.45
C PHE A 392 17.25 6.68 1.04
N MET A 393 16.08 6.07 0.88
CA MET A 393 15.46 5.88 -0.44
C MET A 393 15.03 7.21 -1.08
N ILE A 394 14.48 8.14 -0.28
CA ILE A 394 14.13 9.49 -0.73
C ILE A 394 15.40 10.26 -1.10
N TYR A 395 16.43 10.24 -0.25
CA TYR A 395 17.69 10.92 -0.55
C TYR A 395 18.37 10.31 -1.78
N GLY A 396 18.38 8.99 -1.90
CA GLY A 396 18.88 8.27 -3.08
C GLY A 396 18.14 8.67 -4.36
N THR A 397 16.80 8.75 -4.30
CA THR A 397 15.98 9.24 -5.41
C THR A 397 16.34 10.67 -5.78
N ALA A 398 16.55 11.55 -4.80
CA ALA A 398 16.96 12.93 -5.04
C ALA A 398 18.33 13.04 -5.72
N LEU A 399 19.31 12.21 -5.33
CA LEU A 399 20.63 12.18 -5.99
C LEU A 399 20.54 11.63 -7.42
N VAL A 400 19.76 10.56 -7.65
CA VAL A 400 19.53 10.03 -9.00
C VAL A 400 18.84 11.07 -9.88
N TYR A 401 17.82 11.76 -9.35
CA TYR A 401 17.18 12.88 -10.03
C TYR A 401 18.17 14.02 -10.32
N GLY A 402 19.04 14.37 -9.35
CA GLY A 402 20.08 15.38 -9.53
C GLY A 402 21.08 15.04 -10.65
N ALA A 403 21.46 13.76 -10.79
CA ALA A 403 22.38 13.31 -11.83
C ALA A 403 21.71 13.18 -13.22
N THR A 404 20.46 12.71 -13.27
CA THR A 404 19.79 12.34 -14.53
C THR A 404 18.81 13.39 -15.04
N GLY A 405 18.23 14.19 -14.14
CA GLY A 405 17.16 15.16 -14.40
C GLY A 405 15.76 14.56 -14.42
N THR A 406 15.58 13.29 -14.01
CA THR A 406 14.28 12.60 -14.07
C THR A 406 14.19 11.46 -13.06
N THR A 407 12.97 11.08 -12.70
CA THR A 407 12.66 9.92 -11.84
C THR A 407 12.11 8.73 -12.62
N ALA A 408 11.75 8.95 -13.89
CA ALA A 408 11.17 7.93 -14.76
C ALA A 408 12.26 6.96 -15.22
N PHE A 409 11.97 5.65 -15.17
CA PHE A 409 12.99 4.62 -15.44
C PHE A 409 13.57 4.71 -16.85
N SER A 410 12.73 4.95 -17.86
CA SER A 410 13.16 5.15 -19.25
C SER A 410 14.09 6.36 -19.41
N GLY A 411 13.77 7.46 -18.71
CA GLY A 411 14.57 8.68 -18.71
C GLY A 411 15.92 8.48 -18.01
N ILE A 412 15.95 7.78 -16.88
CA ILE A 412 17.18 7.40 -16.17
C ILE A 412 18.07 6.56 -17.09
N ALA A 413 17.54 5.50 -17.70
CA ALA A 413 18.30 4.63 -18.60
C ALA A 413 18.90 5.39 -19.79
N SER A 414 18.11 6.30 -20.38
CA SER A 414 18.56 7.18 -21.47
C SER A 414 19.68 8.11 -21.00
N ALA A 415 19.53 8.78 -19.84
CA ALA A 415 20.53 9.70 -19.32
C ALA A 415 21.85 8.98 -19.00
N VAL A 416 21.78 7.81 -18.36
CA VAL A 416 22.95 6.98 -18.04
C VAL A 416 23.74 6.60 -19.29
N THR A 417 23.04 6.18 -20.34
CA THR A 417 23.67 5.73 -21.59
C THR A 417 24.20 6.89 -22.43
N SER A 418 23.39 7.93 -22.63
CA SER A 418 23.73 9.05 -23.54
C SER A 418 24.74 10.05 -22.97
N ARG A 419 24.77 10.20 -21.63
CA ARG A 419 25.71 11.12 -20.95
C ARG A 419 26.89 10.40 -20.29
N GLY A 420 26.95 9.07 -20.37
CA GLY A 420 28.05 8.27 -19.81
C GLY A 420 28.16 8.34 -18.28
N LEU A 421 27.02 8.32 -17.57
CA LEU A 421 26.98 8.55 -16.11
C LEU A 421 27.35 7.32 -15.26
N LEU A 422 27.83 6.23 -15.86
CA LEU A 422 28.09 4.97 -15.15
C LEU A 422 29.09 5.14 -13.99
N THR A 423 30.04 6.06 -14.13
CA THR A 423 31.06 6.37 -13.12
C THR A 423 30.78 7.66 -12.35
N ASP A 424 29.62 8.28 -12.59
CA ASP A 424 29.25 9.54 -11.93
C ASP A 424 29.04 9.32 -10.42
N PRO A 425 29.79 9.99 -9.54
CA PRO A 425 29.70 9.75 -8.09
C PRO A 425 28.33 10.07 -7.51
N LEU A 426 27.62 11.06 -8.07
CA LEU A 426 26.31 11.47 -7.60
C LEU A 426 25.26 10.39 -7.91
N LEU A 427 25.29 9.85 -9.14
CA LEU A 427 24.45 8.71 -9.52
C LEU A 427 24.77 7.48 -8.65
N LEU A 428 26.04 7.10 -8.53
CA LEU A 428 26.44 5.91 -7.77
C LEU A 428 26.05 6.01 -6.28
N ALA A 429 26.23 7.18 -5.67
CA ALA A 429 25.75 7.43 -4.32
C ALA A 429 24.22 7.29 -4.23
N GLY A 430 23.49 7.87 -5.19
CA GLY A 430 22.03 7.74 -5.26
C GLY A 430 21.56 6.30 -5.36
N LEU A 431 22.16 5.52 -6.27
CA LEU A 431 21.87 4.10 -6.46
C LEU A 431 22.19 3.27 -5.21
N GLY A 432 23.33 3.53 -4.56
CA GLY A 432 23.70 2.86 -3.31
C GLY A 432 22.67 3.08 -2.20
N LEU A 433 22.13 4.29 -2.07
CA LEU A 433 21.10 4.59 -1.08
C LEU A 433 19.73 3.98 -1.43
N LEU A 434 19.39 3.88 -2.71
CA LEU A 434 18.22 3.11 -3.15
C LEU A 434 18.36 1.62 -2.82
N VAL A 435 19.55 1.04 -2.99
CA VAL A 435 19.84 -0.35 -2.57
C VAL A 435 19.58 -0.54 -1.07
N VAL A 436 19.97 0.40 -0.21
CA VAL A 436 19.67 0.34 1.23
C VAL A 436 18.15 0.23 1.47
N GLY A 437 17.35 1.04 0.75
CA GLY A 437 15.89 1.00 0.80
C GLY A 437 15.30 -0.36 0.42
N PHE A 438 15.66 -0.86 -0.77
CA PHE A 438 15.19 -2.17 -1.24
C PHE A 438 15.67 -3.32 -0.35
N ALA A 439 16.94 -3.31 0.05
CA ALA A 439 17.55 -4.34 0.88
C ALA A 439 16.89 -4.41 2.26
N PHE A 440 16.56 -3.27 2.88
CA PHE A 440 15.79 -3.25 4.12
C PHE A 440 14.40 -3.89 3.95
N LYS A 441 13.65 -3.49 2.91
CA LYS A 441 12.29 -4.01 2.67
C LYS A 441 12.26 -5.50 2.33
N LEU A 442 13.33 -6.01 1.70
CA LEU A 442 13.51 -7.42 1.38
C LEU A 442 14.16 -8.24 2.51
N SER A 443 14.53 -7.60 3.63
CA SER A 443 15.25 -8.23 4.74
C SER A 443 16.62 -8.78 4.36
N LEU A 444 17.33 -8.14 3.43
CA LEU A 444 18.68 -8.54 3.02
C LEU A 444 19.72 -8.07 4.04
N VAL A 445 20.79 -8.83 4.22
CA VAL A 445 21.92 -8.47 5.08
C VAL A 445 22.74 -7.37 4.42
N PRO A 446 23.13 -6.30 5.14
CA PRO A 446 23.07 -6.09 6.60
C PRO A 446 21.77 -5.45 7.14
N PHE A 447 20.77 -5.13 6.31
CA PHE A 447 19.56 -4.39 6.67
C PHE A 447 18.38 -5.26 7.16
N HIS A 448 18.67 -6.47 7.65
CA HIS A 448 17.69 -7.51 8.01
C HIS A 448 17.21 -7.47 9.46
N MET A 449 17.89 -6.69 10.31
CA MET A 449 17.80 -6.71 11.78
C MET A 449 16.38 -6.56 12.36
N TRP A 450 15.47 -5.90 11.63
CA TRP A 450 14.09 -5.72 12.04
C TRP A 450 13.26 -7.01 11.95
N THR A 451 13.59 -7.90 11.01
CA THR A 451 12.72 -9.01 10.57
C THR A 451 12.40 -10.00 11.69
N PRO A 452 13.38 -10.51 12.47
CA PRO A 452 13.12 -11.50 13.52
C PRO A 452 12.19 -10.98 14.62
N ASP A 453 12.46 -9.77 15.11
CA ASP A 453 11.71 -9.17 16.21
C ASP A 453 10.29 -8.81 15.77
N VAL A 454 10.14 -8.31 14.55
CA VAL A 454 8.83 -7.91 14.03
C VAL A 454 7.96 -9.12 13.70
N TYR A 455 8.53 -10.20 13.14
CA TYR A 455 7.75 -11.41 12.85
C TYR A 455 7.29 -12.09 14.13
N GLU A 456 8.13 -12.08 15.16
CA GLU A 456 7.80 -12.66 16.46
C GLU A 456 6.68 -11.89 17.18
N GLY A 457 6.79 -10.56 17.23
CA GLY A 457 5.82 -9.71 17.93
C GLY A 457 4.51 -9.48 17.19
N ALA A 458 4.50 -9.56 15.85
CA ALA A 458 3.29 -9.35 15.06
C ALA A 458 2.27 -10.50 15.22
N PRO A 459 0.97 -10.23 14.99
CA PRO A 459 -0.03 -11.29 14.83
C PRO A 459 0.44 -12.30 13.78
N THR A 460 0.21 -13.58 14.02
CA THR A 460 0.82 -14.67 13.23
C THR A 460 0.41 -14.64 11.76
N ALA A 461 -0.86 -14.33 11.49
CA ALA A 461 -1.35 -14.14 10.13
C ALA A 461 -0.70 -12.93 9.43
N ILE A 462 -0.40 -11.87 10.19
CA ILE A 462 0.31 -10.68 9.67
C ILE A 462 1.79 -10.98 9.46
N ALA A 463 2.46 -11.69 10.36
CA ALA A 463 3.83 -12.16 10.12
C ALA A 463 3.91 -13.03 8.86
N GLY A 464 2.93 -13.92 8.66
CA GLY A 464 2.77 -14.69 7.43
C GLY A 464 2.58 -13.81 6.20
N PHE A 465 1.66 -12.84 6.24
CA PHE A 465 1.48 -11.87 5.15
C PHE A 465 2.75 -11.08 4.86
N MET A 466 3.42 -10.56 5.89
CA MET A 466 4.66 -9.80 5.78
C MET A 466 5.78 -10.62 5.16
N SER A 467 5.81 -11.92 5.46
CA SER A 467 6.83 -12.82 4.94
C SER A 467 6.79 -13.04 3.44
N VAL A 468 5.61 -12.95 2.82
CA VAL A 468 5.43 -13.23 1.38
C VAL A 468 4.90 -12.04 0.60
N GLY A 469 3.87 -11.34 1.08
CA GLY A 469 3.21 -10.24 0.39
C GLY A 469 4.13 -9.06 0.14
N THR A 470 4.90 -8.64 1.17
CA THR A 470 5.89 -7.58 1.00
C THR A 470 7.00 -7.97 0.02
N LYS A 471 7.49 -9.22 0.11
CA LYS A 471 8.56 -9.70 -0.75
C LYS A 471 8.11 -9.77 -2.21
N VAL A 472 6.92 -10.31 -2.47
CA VAL A 472 6.30 -10.31 -3.81
C VAL A 472 6.28 -8.89 -4.39
N ALA A 473 5.76 -7.92 -3.64
CA ALA A 473 5.63 -6.54 -4.11
C ALA A 473 6.98 -5.85 -4.32
N VAL A 474 7.90 -5.99 -3.36
CA VAL A 474 9.19 -5.30 -3.41
C VAL A 474 10.12 -5.94 -4.43
N PHE A 475 10.11 -7.26 -4.61
CA PHE A 475 10.84 -7.89 -5.72
C PHE A 475 10.26 -7.50 -7.07
N ALA A 476 8.94 -7.28 -7.20
CA ALA A 476 8.35 -6.74 -8.43
C ALA A 476 8.97 -5.38 -8.79
N ALA A 477 8.99 -4.45 -7.83
CA ALA A 477 9.59 -3.13 -8.02
C ALA A 477 11.10 -3.21 -8.28
N LEU A 478 11.83 -4.07 -7.57
CA LEU A 478 13.28 -4.26 -7.76
C LEU A 478 13.60 -4.77 -9.18
N LEU A 479 12.91 -5.81 -9.63
CA LEU A 479 13.11 -6.39 -10.97
C LEU A 479 12.81 -5.36 -12.06
N ARG A 480 11.71 -4.62 -11.93
CA ARG A 480 11.32 -3.59 -12.90
C ARG A 480 12.32 -2.44 -12.90
N TRP A 481 12.76 -1.97 -11.74
CA TRP A 481 13.76 -0.92 -11.63
C TRP A 481 15.11 -1.33 -12.23
N VAL A 482 15.67 -2.47 -11.84
CA VAL A 482 16.94 -2.98 -12.38
C VAL A 482 16.84 -3.21 -13.89
N GLY A 483 15.73 -3.77 -14.36
CA GLY A 483 15.51 -4.07 -15.77
C GLY A 483 15.29 -2.83 -16.65
N ALA A 484 14.48 -1.87 -16.20
CA ALA A 484 14.05 -0.73 -17.01
C ALA A 484 14.93 0.52 -16.83
N ALA A 485 15.46 0.77 -15.63
CA ALA A 485 16.23 1.99 -15.35
C ALA A 485 17.74 1.82 -15.55
N LEU A 486 18.28 0.60 -15.41
CA LEU A 486 19.72 0.35 -15.37
C LEU A 486 20.23 -0.70 -16.39
N PRO A 487 19.74 -0.73 -17.65
CA PRO A 487 20.11 -1.80 -18.59
C PRO A 487 21.61 -1.83 -18.93
N GLY A 488 22.33 -0.69 -18.83
CA GLY A 488 23.76 -0.56 -19.14
C GLY A 488 24.73 -0.68 -17.96
N VAL A 489 24.25 -0.70 -16.70
CA VAL A 489 25.10 -0.70 -15.48
C VAL A 489 25.36 -2.11 -14.94
N ARG A 490 25.12 -3.15 -15.76
CA ARG A 490 24.99 -4.55 -15.30
C ARG A 490 26.21 -5.07 -14.53
N GLY A 491 27.43 -4.66 -14.87
CA GLY A 491 28.66 -5.15 -14.22
C GLY A 491 28.74 -4.81 -12.74
N ASP A 492 28.67 -3.52 -12.39
CA ASP A 492 28.86 -3.04 -11.01
C ASP A 492 27.66 -3.39 -10.10
N TRP A 493 26.46 -3.39 -10.66
CA TRP A 493 25.23 -3.75 -9.94
C TRP A 493 25.15 -5.22 -9.58
N THR A 494 25.60 -6.09 -10.48
CA THR A 494 25.64 -7.53 -10.23
C THR A 494 26.53 -7.85 -9.04
N ALA A 495 27.69 -7.19 -8.91
CA ALA A 495 28.59 -7.41 -7.79
C ALA A 495 27.95 -7.06 -6.43
N VAL A 496 27.21 -5.95 -6.35
CA VAL A 496 26.48 -5.56 -5.14
C VAL A 496 25.39 -6.58 -4.80
N LEU A 497 24.56 -6.96 -5.78
CA LEU A 497 23.49 -7.94 -5.56
C LEU A 497 24.06 -9.34 -5.21
N TRP A 498 25.18 -9.72 -5.81
CA TRP A 498 25.93 -10.93 -5.48
C TRP A 498 26.39 -10.90 -4.02
N ALA A 499 27.00 -9.80 -3.58
CA ALA A 499 27.49 -9.66 -2.21
C ALA A 499 26.33 -9.71 -1.19
N LEU A 500 25.22 -9.03 -1.48
CA LEU A 500 24.01 -9.12 -0.68
C LEU A 500 23.47 -10.56 -0.63
N ALA A 501 23.50 -11.31 -1.73
CA ALA A 501 23.03 -12.68 -1.78
C ALA A 501 23.87 -13.59 -0.88
N VAL A 502 25.20 -13.50 -1.00
CA VAL A 502 26.16 -14.27 -0.17
C VAL A 502 25.95 -14.00 1.31
N LEU A 503 25.95 -12.73 1.72
CA LEU A 503 25.80 -12.35 3.12
C LEU A 503 24.44 -12.80 3.67
N THR A 504 23.38 -12.65 2.87
CA THR A 504 22.01 -13.02 3.24
C THR A 504 21.85 -14.53 3.43
N LEU A 505 22.44 -15.34 2.54
CA LEU A 505 22.42 -16.80 2.66
C LEU A 505 23.17 -17.29 3.89
N ILE A 506 24.34 -16.72 4.16
CA ILE A 506 25.18 -17.14 5.30
C ILE A 506 24.50 -16.76 6.61
N VAL A 507 24.20 -15.48 6.82
CA VAL A 507 23.67 -15.00 8.11
C VAL A 507 22.27 -15.55 8.35
N GLY A 508 21.40 -15.59 7.33
CA GLY A 508 20.05 -16.12 7.45
C GLY A 508 20.04 -17.57 7.92
N ASN A 509 20.85 -18.43 7.29
CA ASN A 509 20.87 -19.86 7.67
C ASN A 509 21.60 -20.11 8.99
N VAL A 510 22.74 -19.45 9.25
CA VAL A 510 23.48 -19.64 10.51
C VAL A 510 22.66 -19.16 11.71
N ALA A 511 22.01 -18.00 11.60
CA ALA A 511 21.20 -17.47 12.69
C ALA A 511 19.92 -18.31 12.92
N ALA A 512 19.33 -18.91 11.87
CA ALA A 512 18.17 -19.79 12.02
C ALA A 512 18.46 -21.05 12.85
N VAL A 513 19.69 -21.59 12.79
CA VAL A 513 20.09 -22.80 13.52
C VAL A 513 19.91 -22.65 15.04
N VAL A 514 20.17 -21.48 15.61
CA VAL A 514 20.11 -21.29 17.07
C VAL A 514 18.73 -20.88 17.58
N GLN A 515 17.75 -20.66 16.70
CA GLN A 515 16.43 -20.17 17.12
C GLN A 515 15.58 -21.28 17.77
N THR A 516 14.93 -20.94 18.88
CA THR A 516 13.97 -21.79 19.60
C THR A 516 12.51 -21.39 19.32
N SER A 517 12.28 -20.08 19.14
CA SER A 517 11.02 -19.50 18.68
C SER A 517 10.80 -19.80 17.20
N LEU A 518 9.66 -20.41 16.88
CA LEU A 518 9.31 -20.82 15.52
C LEU A 518 9.06 -19.61 14.62
N LYS A 519 8.51 -18.51 15.15
CA LYS A 519 8.36 -17.25 14.38
C LYS A 519 9.71 -16.64 14.02
N ARG A 520 10.66 -16.60 14.97
CA ARG A 520 12.03 -16.13 14.70
C ARG A 520 12.76 -17.06 13.72
N LEU A 521 12.59 -18.38 13.88
CA LEU A 521 13.15 -19.36 12.94
C LEU A 521 12.62 -19.11 11.52
N LEU A 522 11.30 -18.92 11.36
CA LEU A 522 10.69 -18.59 10.07
C LEU A 522 11.11 -17.20 9.55
N ALA A 523 11.44 -16.25 10.42
CA ALA A 523 11.96 -14.95 10.03
C ALA A 523 13.38 -15.04 9.45
N TYR A 524 14.29 -15.77 10.11
CA TYR A 524 15.65 -16.01 9.59
C TYR A 524 15.65 -16.93 8.36
N SER A 525 14.75 -17.90 8.33
CA SER A 525 14.41 -18.64 7.12
C SER A 525 14.01 -17.67 6.00
N SER A 526 13.11 -16.72 6.25
CA SER A 526 12.68 -15.75 5.24
C SER A 526 13.81 -14.85 4.74
N ILE A 527 14.77 -14.50 5.61
CA ILE A 527 16.01 -13.81 5.23
C ILE A 527 16.81 -14.69 4.26
N ALA A 528 17.10 -15.95 4.62
CA ALA A 528 17.82 -16.88 3.75
C ALA A 528 17.11 -17.11 2.40
N GLN A 529 15.77 -17.23 2.40
CA GLN A 529 14.95 -17.39 1.20
C GLN A 529 15.06 -16.19 0.25
N ALA A 530 15.14 -14.97 0.78
CA ALA A 530 15.40 -13.78 -0.03
C ALA A 530 16.79 -13.85 -0.71
N GLY A 531 17.79 -14.43 -0.03
CA GLY A 531 19.11 -14.70 -0.60
C GLY A 531 19.06 -15.66 -1.81
N TYR A 532 18.27 -16.74 -1.74
CA TYR A 532 18.07 -17.63 -2.89
C TYR A 532 17.40 -16.94 -4.07
N ILE A 533 16.37 -16.13 -3.82
CA ILE A 533 15.72 -15.35 -4.87
C ILE A 533 16.71 -14.38 -5.51
N LEU A 534 17.59 -13.76 -4.70
CA LEU A 534 18.59 -12.83 -5.18
C LEU A 534 19.65 -13.48 -6.08
N ILE A 535 19.97 -14.77 -5.90
CA ILE A 535 20.81 -15.52 -6.86
C ILE A 535 20.19 -15.47 -8.27
N ALA A 536 18.87 -15.67 -8.39
CA ALA A 536 18.21 -15.59 -9.69
C ALA A 536 18.11 -14.15 -10.23
N VAL A 537 18.01 -13.14 -9.37
CA VAL A 537 18.12 -11.73 -9.80
C VAL A 537 19.52 -11.45 -10.37
N VAL A 538 20.57 -11.95 -9.72
CA VAL A 538 21.97 -11.84 -10.18
C VAL A 538 22.19 -12.54 -11.52
N ALA A 539 21.51 -13.66 -11.77
CA ALA A 539 21.51 -14.35 -13.06
C ALA A 539 20.86 -13.53 -14.21
N GLY A 540 20.26 -12.37 -13.91
CA GLY A 540 19.73 -11.45 -14.91
C GLY A 540 18.58 -12.04 -15.72
N PRO A 541 18.54 -11.85 -17.06
CA PRO A 541 17.46 -12.36 -17.90
C PRO A 541 17.20 -13.86 -17.75
N ALA A 542 18.25 -14.68 -17.57
CA ALA A 542 18.12 -16.12 -17.39
C ALA A 542 17.38 -16.51 -16.10
N GLY A 543 17.42 -15.65 -15.07
CA GLY A 543 16.80 -15.92 -13.77
C GLY A 543 15.42 -15.30 -13.56
N GLN A 544 14.91 -14.49 -14.49
CA GLN A 544 13.61 -13.81 -14.31
C GLN A 544 12.48 -14.82 -14.04
N GLY A 545 12.37 -15.87 -14.85
CA GLY A 545 11.37 -16.94 -14.64
C GLY A 545 11.54 -17.67 -13.31
N ALA A 546 12.78 -17.90 -12.89
CA ALA A 546 13.09 -18.53 -11.62
C ALA A 546 12.61 -17.67 -10.44
N VAL A 547 12.79 -16.34 -10.50
CA VAL A 547 12.27 -15.42 -9.45
C VAL A 547 10.75 -15.49 -9.35
N LEU A 548 10.04 -15.41 -10.48
CA LEU A 548 8.57 -15.45 -10.50
C LEU A 548 8.04 -16.77 -9.91
N PHE A 549 8.59 -17.90 -10.36
CA PHE A 549 8.21 -19.21 -9.85
C PHE A 549 8.55 -19.36 -8.36
N TYR A 550 9.74 -18.93 -7.94
CA TYR A 550 10.16 -19.02 -6.54
C TYR A 550 9.23 -18.23 -5.63
N LEU A 551 8.89 -16.99 -5.99
CA LEU A 551 7.98 -16.15 -5.20
C LEU A 551 6.60 -16.79 -5.10
N LEU A 552 6.05 -17.30 -6.22
CA LEU A 552 4.75 -17.98 -6.22
C LEU A 552 4.76 -19.22 -5.34
N ALA A 553 5.78 -20.07 -5.48
CA ALA A 553 5.93 -21.26 -4.66
C ALA A 553 6.07 -20.86 -3.17
N TYR A 554 6.87 -19.85 -2.88
CA TYR A 554 7.18 -19.39 -1.53
C TYR A 554 5.92 -18.85 -0.80
N VAL A 555 4.98 -18.23 -1.52
CA VAL A 555 3.66 -17.87 -0.98
C VAL A 555 2.99 -19.07 -0.30
N PHE A 556 2.89 -20.20 -1.00
CA PHE A 556 2.17 -21.37 -0.48
C PHE A 556 2.93 -22.09 0.62
N MET A 557 4.25 -22.25 0.47
CA MET A 557 5.08 -22.86 1.50
C MET A 557 4.97 -22.11 2.82
N ASN A 558 5.11 -20.78 2.79
CA ASN A 558 5.24 -19.98 3.99
C ASN A 558 3.87 -19.67 4.62
N LEU A 559 2.83 -19.39 3.83
CA LEU A 559 1.48 -19.26 4.38
C LEU A 559 0.96 -20.58 4.94
N GLY A 560 1.37 -21.73 4.40
CA GLY A 560 1.10 -23.04 4.99
C GLY A 560 1.77 -23.21 6.36
N ALA A 561 3.04 -22.82 6.49
CA ALA A 561 3.77 -22.87 7.76
C ALA A 561 3.15 -21.93 8.81
N PHE A 562 2.95 -20.66 8.48
CA PHE A 562 2.33 -19.68 9.39
C PHE A 562 0.86 -20.02 9.70
N GLY A 563 0.12 -20.57 8.74
CA GLY A 563 -1.24 -21.07 8.97
C GLY A 563 -1.27 -22.24 9.97
N ALA A 564 -0.29 -23.14 9.89
CA ALA A 564 -0.17 -24.24 10.84
C ALA A 564 0.23 -23.74 12.25
N LEU A 565 1.11 -22.74 12.35
CA LEU A 565 1.39 -22.09 13.63
C LEU A 565 0.15 -21.37 14.18
N LEU A 566 -0.63 -20.69 13.33
CA LEU A 566 -1.86 -20.01 13.71
C LEU A 566 -2.91 -21.00 14.27
N ALA A 567 -2.91 -22.24 13.78
CA ALA A 567 -3.79 -23.30 14.28
C ALA A 567 -3.52 -23.69 15.74
N LEU A 568 -2.32 -23.42 16.28
CA LEU A 568 -1.96 -23.70 17.69
C LEU A 568 -2.73 -22.84 18.71
N GLY A 569 -3.64 -21.96 18.29
CA GLY A 569 -4.43 -21.16 19.22
C GLY A 569 -3.57 -20.04 19.84
N PRO A 570 -3.80 -19.67 21.12
CA PRO A 570 -3.07 -18.59 21.80
C PRO A 570 -1.54 -18.75 21.74
N ALA A 571 -1.02 -19.97 21.92
CA ALA A 571 0.41 -20.26 21.83
C ALA A 571 1.00 -19.90 20.44
N GLY A 572 0.21 -20.10 19.38
CA GLY A 572 0.58 -19.68 18.03
C GLY A 572 0.78 -18.18 17.90
N GLU A 573 0.05 -17.37 18.67
CA GLU A 573 0.15 -15.91 18.65
C GLU A 573 1.29 -15.37 19.52
N GLU A 574 1.61 -16.03 20.64
CA GLU A 574 2.56 -15.58 21.67
C GLU A 574 3.98 -16.11 21.49
N ALA A 575 4.45 -16.20 20.23
CA ALA A 575 5.76 -16.73 19.85
C ALA A 575 5.91 -18.23 20.17
N PRO A 576 5.32 -19.11 19.34
CA PRO A 576 5.36 -20.55 19.58
C PRO A 576 6.80 -21.07 19.53
N HIS A 577 7.16 -21.91 20.49
CA HIS A 577 8.46 -22.56 20.61
C HIS A 577 8.41 -24.00 20.07
N LEU A 578 9.59 -24.61 19.90
CA LEU A 578 9.71 -26.02 19.52
C LEU A 578 8.89 -26.98 20.40
N ALA A 579 8.72 -26.66 21.69
CA ALA A 579 7.93 -27.48 22.61
C ALA A 579 6.43 -27.47 22.28
N ASP A 580 5.90 -26.37 21.75
CA ASP A 580 4.46 -26.21 21.49
C ASP A 580 3.98 -27.09 20.32
N VAL A 581 4.89 -27.41 19.39
CA VAL A 581 4.62 -28.30 18.26
C VAL A 581 4.88 -29.78 18.60
N ALA A 582 5.38 -30.10 19.80
CA ALA A 582 5.66 -31.48 20.18
C ALA A 582 4.42 -32.38 20.01
N GLY A 583 4.58 -33.50 19.32
CA GLY A 583 3.49 -34.46 19.07
C GLY A 583 2.29 -33.93 18.28
N LEU A 584 2.37 -32.74 17.68
CA LEU A 584 1.26 -32.14 16.93
C LEU A 584 0.82 -33.00 15.73
N ALA A 585 1.72 -33.78 15.12
CA ALA A 585 1.35 -34.71 14.05
C ALA A 585 0.35 -35.80 14.50
N ARG A 586 0.35 -36.19 15.78
CA ARG A 586 -0.65 -37.14 16.31
C ARG A 586 -1.91 -36.43 16.78
N ARG A 587 -1.77 -35.22 17.37
CA ARG A 587 -2.89 -34.43 17.90
C ARG A 587 -3.78 -33.84 16.81
N SER A 588 -3.18 -33.44 15.69
CA SER A 588 -3.86 -32.91 14.51
C SER A 588 -3.09 -33.32 13.26
N PRO A 589 -3.34 -34.53 12.72
CA PRO A 589 -2.63 -35.06 11.56
C PRO A 589 -2.66 -34.14 10.35
N TRP A 590 -3.76 -33.43 10.14
CA TRP A 590 -3.90 -32.46 9.06
C TRP A 590 -2.95 -31.27 9.19
N VAL A 591 -2.95 -30.60 10.35
CA VAL A 591 -2.05 -29.46 10.60
C VAL A 591 -0.59 -29.91 10.57
N GLY A 592 -0.30 -31.07 11.17
CA GLY A 592 1.03 -31.68 11.13
C GLY A 592 1.50 -32.00 9.71
N ALA A 593 0.62 -32.52 8.85
CA ALA A 593 0.95 -32.82 7.46
C ALA A 593 1.26 -31.56 6.66
N VAL A 594 0.45 -30.50 6.80
CA VAL A 594 0.69 -29.22 6.10
C VAL A 594 1.97 -28.56 6.60
N LEU A 595 2.21 -28.51 7.92
CA LEU A 595 3.48 -28.00 8.45
C LEU A 595 4.66 -28.83 7.95
N THR A 596 4.55 -30.16 7.94
CA THR A 596 5.58 -31.05 7.41
C THR A 596 5.91 -30.69 5.97
N LEU A 597 4.89 -30.64 5.12
CA LEU A 597 5.03 -30.33 3.71
C LEU A 597 5.65 -28.95 3.48
N SER A 598 5.18 -27.93 4.20
CA SER A 598 5.73 -26.56 4.13
C SER A 598 7.22 -26.52 4.50
N LEU A 599 7.63 -27.18 5.59
CA LEU A 599 9.03 -27.18 6.03
C LEU A 599 9.95 -28.01 5.11
N LEU A 600 9.47 -29.16 4.62
CA LEU A 600 10.19 -29.93 3.59
C LEU A 600 10.34 -29.13 2.29
N SER A 601 9.32 -28.37 1.93
CA SER A 601 9.36 -27.49 0.77
C SER A 601 10.34 -26.34 0.95
N LEU A 602 10.33 -25.65 2.10
CA LEU A 602 11.32 -24.62 2.41
C LEU A 602 12.77 -25.17 2.43
N ALA A 603 12.95 -26.41 2.91
CA ALA A 603 14.22 -27.12 2.84
C ALA A 603 14.64 -27.44 1.39
N GLY A 604 13.68 -27.60 0.49
CA GLY A 604 13.91 -27.94 -0.93
C GLY A 604 14.01 -29.44 -1.17
N ILE A 605 13.16 -30.24 -0.52
CA ILE A 605 13.14 -31.71 -0.63
C ILE A 605 12.11 -32.15 -1.69
N PRO A 606 12.48 -32.94 -2.71
CA PRO A 606 11.52 -33.48 -3.68
C PRO A 606 10.41 -34.32 -3.03
N PRO A 607 9.17 -34.33 -3.57
CA PRO A 607 8.71 -33.67 -4.79
C PRO A 607 7.97 -32.34 -4.51
N THR A 608 8.53 -31.46 -3.69
CA THR A 608 7.86 -30.19 -3.29
C THR A 608 8.19 -29.02 -4.21
N ALA A 609 7.33 -27.98 -4.20
CA ALA A 609 7.51 -26.77 -4.99
C ALA A 609 8.86 -26.06 -4.71
N GLY A 610 9.36 -26.11 -3.48
CA GLY A 610 10.61 -25.43 -3.11
C GLY A 610 11.85 -26.13 -3.62
N PHE A 611 11.79 -27.44 -3.86
CA PHE A 611 12.83 -28.13 -4.61
C PHE A 611 12.91 -27.60 -6.04
N VAL A 612 11.77 -27.56 -6.74
CA VAL A 612 11.69 -27.05 -8.12
C VAL A 612 12.14 -25.59 -8.21
N ALA A 613 11.73 -24.76 -7.23
CA ALA A 613 12.11 -23.36 -7.18
C ALA A 613 13.63 -23.17 -7.05
N LYS A 614 14.28 -23.90 -6.13
CA LYS A 614 15.74 -23.87 -5.99
C LYS A 614 16.45 -24.43 -7.22
N LEU A 615 15.91 -25.48 -7.83
CA LEU A 615 16.44 -26.04 -9.07
C LEU A 615 16.46 -25.00 -10.20
N TYR A 616 15.39 -24.23 -10.37
CA TYR A 616 15.35 -23.14 -11.36
C TYR A 616 16.30 -21.99 -11.04
N VAL A 617 16.40 -21.59 -9.77
CA VAL A 617 17.39 -20.59 -9.34
C VAL A 617 18.81 -21.04 -9.68
N PHE A 618 19.17 -22.27 -9.32
CA PHE A 618 20.51 -22.79 -9.58
C PHE A 618 20.76 -23.01 -11.07
N SER A 619 19.77 -23.49 -11.82
CA SER A 619 19.89 -23.67 -13.27
C SER A 619 20.15 -22.34 -13.97
N ALA A 620 19.41 -21.28 -13.61
CA ALA A 620 19.63 -19.95 -14.13
C ALA A 620 21.01 -19.39 -13.77
N ALA A 621 21.46 -19.60 -12.53
CA ALA A 621 22.78 -19.18 -12.08
C ALA A 621 23.92 -19.92 -12.80
N VAL A 622 23.78 -21.23 -13.05
CA VAL A 622 24.74 -22.00 -13.87
C VAL A 622 24.79 -21.45 -15.30
N GLN A 623 23.63 -21.20 -15.93
CA GLN A 623 23.57 -20.63 -17.27
C GLN A 623 24.23 -19.23 -17.35
N ALA A 624 24.13 -18.44 -16.29
CA ALA A 624 24.75 -17.14 -16.17
C ALA A 624 26.22 -17.18 -15.67
N GLY A 625 26.77 -18.35 -15.37
CA GLY A 625 28.18 -18.53 -14.96
C GLY A 625 28.49 -18.37 -13.47
N TYR A 626 27.49 -18.19 -12.60
CA TYR A 626 27.66 -18.00 -11.15
C TYR A 626 27.72 -19.34 -10.38
N LEU A 627 28.71 -20.18 -10.70
CA LEU A 627 28.89 -21.50 -10.06
C LEU A 627 29.21 -21.41 -8.56
N ASP A 628 29.86 -20.33 -8.16
CA ASP A 628 30.17 -19.98 -6.77
C ASP A 628 28.90 -19.77 -5.93
N LEU A 629 27.92 -19.01 -6.43
CA LEU A 629 26.62 -18.81 -5.78
C LEU A 629 25.82 -20.11 -5.71
N VAL A 630 25.92 -20.96 -6.74
CA VAL A 630 25.26 -22.27 -6.75
C VAL A 630 25.85 -23.16 -5.66
N ALA A 631 27.18 -23.26 -5.58
CA ALA A 631 27.86 -24.04 -4.55
C ALA A 631 27.48 -23.55 -3.14
N LEU A 632 27.54 -22.23 -2.90
CA LEU A 632 27.13 -21.64 -1.63
C LEU A 632 25.65 -21.90 -1.33
N GLY A 633 24.78 -21.75 -2.34
CA GLY A 633 23.35 -21.98 -2.23
C GLY A 633 23.02 -23.42 -1.82
N VAL A 634 23.67 -24.40 -2.44
CA VAL A 634 23.53 -25.82 -2.09
C VAL A 634 24.01 -26.10 -0.67
N LEU A 635 25.19 -25.61 -0.29
CA LEU A 635 25.75 -25.79 1.07
C LEU A 635 24.83 -25.18 2.14
N THR A 636 24.39 -23.95 1.94
CA THR A 636 23.48 -23.27 2.86
C THR A 636 22.10 -23.92 2.88
N SER A 637 21.67 -24.59 1.80
CA SER A 637 20.41 -25.34 1.77
C SER A 637 20.51 -26.62 2.60
N ALA A 638 21.69 -27.25 2.69
CA ALA A 638 21.93 -28.36 3.61
C ALA A 638 21.87 -27.91 5.07
N VAL A 639 22.44 -26.74 5.40
CA VAL A 639 22.27 -26.11 6.71
C VAL A 639 20.79 -25.80 6.99
N ALA A 640 20.06 -25.34 5.96
CA ALA A 640 18.63 -25.08 6.07
C ALA A 640 17.84 -26.32 6.46
N ALA A 641 18.12 -27.45 5.80
CA ALA A 641 17.48 -28.72 6.07
C ALA A 641 17.62 -29.13 7.56
N PHE A 642 18.77 -28.87 8.19
CA PHE A 642 18.97 -29.19 9.61
C PHE A 642 17.93 -28.53 10.53
N TYR A 643 17.75 -27.20 10.45
CA TYR A 643 16.86 -26.52 11.38
C TYR A 643 15.38 -26.78 11.06
N TYR A 644 15.01 -27.06 9.81
CA TYR A 644 13.66 -27.51 9.47
C TYR A 644 13.39 -28.93 9.97
N LEU A 645 14.32 -29.86 9.75
CA LEU A 645 14.21 -31.24 10.22
C LEU A 645 14.16 -31.31 11.75
N ARG A 646 14.83 -30.38 12.45
CA ARG A 646 14.70 -30.25 13.91
C ARG A 646 13.27 -29.93 14.35
N VAL A 647 12.57 -29.02 13.64
CA VAL A 647 11.17 -28.73 13.92
C VAL A 647 10.31 -29.96 13.62
N LEU A 648 10.59 -30.69 12.54
CA LEU A 648 9.90 -31.94 12.22
C LEU A 648 10.14 -33.03 13.27
N ALA A 649 11.36 -33.17 13.78
CA ALA A 649 11.66 -34.10 14.85
C ALA A 649 10.80 -33.81 16.09
N ALA A 650 10.67 -32.54 16.49
CA ALA A 650 9.75 -32.14 17.56
C ALA A 650 8.29 -32.44 17.21
N LEU A 651 7.85 -32.11 16.00
CA LEU A 651 6.49 -32.33 15.50
C LEU A 651 5.99 -33.78 15.65
N TYR A 652 6.89 -34.75 15.43
CA TYR A 652 6.60 -36.19 15.52
C TYR A 652 7.03 -36.84 16.85
N ALA A 653 7.79 -36.12 17.70
CA ALA A 653 8.26 -36.63 18.99
C ALA A 653 7.12 -37.01 19.93
N GLU A 654 7.41 -37.89 20.89
CA GLU A 654 6.52 -38.19 22.02
C GLU A 654 6.50 -37.03 23.02
N GLY A 655 5.32 -36.46 23.28
CA GLY A 655 5.14 -35.29 24.14
C GLY A 655 4.05 -34.33 23.65
N GLY A 656 3.74 -33.32 24.47
CA GLY A 656 2.72 -32.30 24.21
C GLY A 656 1.42 -32.51 25.00
N GLU A 657 0.70 -31.43 25.31
CA GLU A 657 -0.60 -31.53 25.96
C GLU A 657 -1.60 -32.32 25.10
N PRO A 658 -2.41 -33.22 25.69
CA PRO A 658 -3.29 -34.13 24.96
C PRO A 658 -4.50 -33.46 24.28
N ALA A 659 -4.63 -32.13 24.37
CA ALA A 659 -5.78 -31.42 23.83
C ALA A 659 -5.76 -31.40 22.28
N PRO A 660 -6.89 -31.74 21.61
CA PRO A 660 -6.98 -31.67 20.16
C PRO A 660 -6.97 -30.22 19.67
N VAL A 661 -6.26 -29.97 18.57
CA VAL A 661 -6.21 -28.65 17.94
C VAL A 661 -7.50 -28.44 17.13
N ARG A 662 -8.33 -27.47 17.55
CA ARG A 662 -9.52 -27.07 16.78
C ARG A 662 -9.11 -26.19 15.63
N VAL A 663 -9.29 -26.67 14.40
CA VAL A 663 -9.03 -25.91 13.17
C VAL A 663 -10.36 -25.36 12.65
N PRO A 664 -10.55 -24.03 12.66
CA PRO A 664 -11.73 -23.42 12.06
C PRO A 664 -11.77 -23.67 10.54
N ALA A 665 -12.98 -23.68 9.96
CA ALA A 665 -13.15 -24.04 8.55
C ALA A 665 -12.38 -23.11 7.59
N SER A 666 -12.31 -21.80 7.88
CA SER A 666 -11.60 -20.85 7.01
C SER A 666 -10.09 -21.13 7.01
N LEU A 667 -9.51 -21.44 8.18
CA LEU A 667 -8.11 -21.83 8.31
C LEU A 667 -7.85 -23.20 7.69
N GLY A 668 -8.80 -24.13 7.80
CA GLY A 668 -8.75 -25.43 7.12
C GLY A 668 -8.64 -25.29 5.60
N VAL A 669 -9.38 -24.36 5.00
CA VAL A 669 -9.27 -24.03 3.57
C VAL A 669 -7.89 -23.47 3.24
N VAL A 670 -7.36 -22.54 4.04
CA VAL A 670 -6.01 -21.98 3.83
C VAL A 670 -4.95 -23.08 3.86
N LEU A 671 -4.99 -23.96 4.86
CA LEU A 671 -4.10 -25.11 4.98
C LEU A 671 -4.23 -26.08 3.80
N GLY A 672 -5.44 -26.32 3.32
CA GLY A 672 -5.70 -27.16 2.15
C GLY A 672 -5.15 -26.59 0.86
N VAL A 673 -5.45 -25.31 0.58
CA VAL A 673 -4.98 -24.63 -0.63
C VAL A 673 -3.45 -24.55 -0.63
N THR A 674 -2.84 -24.13 0.49
CA THR A 674 -1.38 -24.03 0.59
C THR A 674 -0.69 -25.40 0.49
N GLY A 675 -1.22 -26.43 1.15
CA GLY A 675 -0.69 -27.79 1.04
C GLY A 675 -0.80 -28.36 -0.37
N VAL A 676 -1.98 -28.30 -0.98
CA VAL A 676 -2.21 -28.81 -2.34
C VAL A 676 -1.31 -28.08 -3.34
N LEU A 677 -1.25 -26.74 -3.31
CA LEU A 677 -0.44 -25.99 -4.26
C LEU A 677 1.07 -26.18 -4.05
N THR A 678 1.52 -26.42 -2.80
CA THR A 678 2.92 -26.78 -2.53
C THR A 678 3.32 -28.13 -3.16
N LEU A 679 2.39 -29.09 -3.26
CA LEU A 679 2.63 -30.37 -3.95
C LEU A 679 2.45 -30.24 -5.47
N VAL A 680 1.36 -29.63 -5.92
CA VAL A 680 1.05 -29.49 -7.35
C VAL A 680 2.17 -28.74 -8.07
N LEU A 681 2.67 -27.64 -7.52
CA LEU A 681 3.79 -26.91 -8.10
C LEU A 681 5.12 -27.69 -8.05
N GLY A 682 5.24 -28.71 -7.20
CA GLY A 682 6.41 -29.58 -7.11
C GLY A 682 6.37 -30.80 -8.04
N VAL A 683 5.18 -31.27 -8.41
CA VAL A 683 4.95 -32.50 -9.19
C VAL A 683 4.51 -32.23 -10.64
N ALA A 684 3.71 -31.19 -10.88
CA ALA A 684 3.29 -30.82 -12.23
C ALA A 684 4.55 -30.56 -13.09
N PRO A 685 4.52 -30.80 -14.41
CA PRO A 685 5.64 -30.49 -15.30
C PRO A 685 5.91 -28.98 -15.22
N ALA A 686 6.82 -28.62 -14.31
CA ALA A 686 7.08 -27.26 -13.91
C ALA A 686 7.55 -26.41 -15.09
N ILE A 687 8.06 -27.05 -16.14
CA ILE A 687 8.47 -26.43 -17.39
C ILE A 687 7.26 -25.84 -18.14
N GLN A 688 6.12 -26.54 -18.23
CA GLN A 688 4.91 -26.04 -18.90
C GLN A 688 4.20 -24.96 -18.09
N TRP A 689 4.24 -25.07 -16.75
CA TRP A 689 3.69 -24.04 -15.86
C TRP A 689 4.59 -22.79 -15.81
N ALA A 690 5.91 -22.94 -15.76
CA ALA A 690 6.85 -21.82 -15.84
C ALA A 690 6.76 -21.14 -17.20
N GLU A 691 6.64 -21.87 -18.31
CA GLU A 691 6.38 -21.30 -19.64
C GLU A 691 5.03 -20.58 -19.71
N GLY A 692 3.97 -21.11 -19.10
CA GLY A 692 2.68 -20.41 -18.99
C GLY A 692 2.72 -19.17 -18.09
N THR A 693 3.50 -19.22 -17.00
CA THR A 693 3.69 -18.09 -16.07
C THR A 693 4.60 -17.02 -16.67
N LEU A 694 5.63 -17.43 -17.42
CA LEU A 694 6.49 -16.59 -18.25
C LEU A 694 5.70 -15.98 -19.42
N ALA A 695 4.83 -16.74 -20.08
CA ALA A 695 3.92 -16.24 -21.11
C ALA A 695 2.86 -15.27 -20.54
N LEU A 696 2.55 -15.37 -19.24
CA LEU A 696 1.70 -14.43 -18.51
C LEU A 696 2.48 -13.24 -17.93
N ALA A 697 3.81 -13.26 -17.88
CA ALA A 697 4.63 -12.25 -17.17
C ALA A 697 5.69 -11.52 -18.01
N LEU A 698 6.15 -12.10 -19.12
CA LEU A 698 7.14 -11.52 -20.04
C LEU A 698 6.50 -11.23 -21.42
N PRO A 699 7.00 -10.21 -22.15
CA PRO A 699 6.54 -9.88 -23.51
C PRO A 699 6.64 -11.06 -24.48
#